data_AF-A0A976Q1M3-F1
#
_entry.id   AF-A0A976Q1M3-F1
#
_cell.length_a   1.000
_cell.length_b   1.000
_cell.length_c   1.000
_cell.angle_alpha   90.00
_cell.angle_beta   90.00
_cell.angle_gamma   90.00
#
_symmetry.space_group_name_H-M   'P 1'
#
loop_
_entity.id
_entity.type
_entity.pdbx_description
1 polymer ?
#
loop_
_entity_poly.entity_id
_entity_poly.type
_entity_poly.pdbx_seq_one_letter_code
_entity_poly.pdbx_strand_id
1 'polypeptide(L)'
;MTIPDEPVAPESERPRATAPGEPSATGELTSSAPELQAPRLLAKSGVPPLYLRREYTTHTTTATAFPPLFIHRSPKPGHPDRFFHADLSLTVGWYSRFLEKRRIISPLALFFYGRSEHKTAWGAPLLLMGYKRVGEKYNFGQFPLFWAWGNRHVRNFLAVPFHFQQKTPNSYSAVSALLLWYGHQGIDDHDPTNDRRHFVAFPAYFRVERAKRRFEFSPVYFAGHNQEKGVQHRTLLPFFHWQQREFGNREELWTLPWVHRTDRARERSTWAIPPLLAFSSRTRERELLTVTPLYWRMRDHIQGSQTVVAGLYGSRRDPLQHNRWLAPLWWSSHDKPTDVRTNVVLPLFRSRTSPDRSRVDTPLASWERGSKGSFAFGVHPLLTYVRRDPKRVSHDVVLGGLAYWRRHDLTAVGGPQSTWGVGPLVYGRTQGDRRSVNVWPALSFFGRDGSKRYQVVTPLLWHVTDPQRSRRTIVAGPLYWHRDAAGSNAGLAPLVFAGSGPQRRYAVIPALGFGHVARQQQQDALTVSPLFVRYAAPGRRTLGLGLLAWDVKRPQQRHSVLFPLYYRRQVNDTRLTVTPLGGGFRRGDRSFWLAGPAFGGGDDTSRHAGLFPLFLHQRRHAGEAKGSTTLLFPLFARDRRPARDLDVWTPLIWRSRVRGELPRRGFAAVPFYFRQRQPGGVDVDGGLGWFYSRNRTRRTHTTIVGPAFHRLSRTSLHTGVFPIAWWMDSEQQRRLLSLPLIYHDVDKSTGERTTFAVPLWFDRQRPSGARTWMAFPFVVGRRTNRHDFLRFSLAPPGFIDSFRLRKNRRFTGLFPVLYRYQKCGFVQGDDDACRYTLWGSFPLFAYGRDGQGRRTHSALALYYFDRDPKGMRLYTLLGGAQVRPGERLRWYAGPLYRDTTRTHRTTAFFPLFLHRRHRSIDESTTIVLPPLYIQQHQRDRRWWQAGLVFWQFRKQHQVTTVVAPPVFGHIHAYAERRLTWALPLFYRDNRMGDGKATTVVFPALYMQHRTPERTTAVQFPTVWHFRRPGTRTTIGGFVWYDLERHGNRTQVVPAVLVRRSTPEQTTTVIGPGLAWWQRETLTDAEAEAGVEPERSWRALLGLFGGGRDETGRYASILGARISIGEQREAAPAGDRPAADPTGASAPEAPVPAPEPPASVAPAAPTAPAVPTPESTSPSAPAPTPTPPAPSPTPAALPTAPPAPAPTH
;
A
#
# COMPACT_ATOMS: atom_id res chain seq x y z
N MET A 1 4.41 59.62 -65.38
CA MET A 1 4.71 58.19 -65.63
C MET A 1 3.64 57.39 -64.88
N THR A 2 2.47 57.17 -65.50
CA THR A 2 2.13 56.06 -66.43
C THR A 2 1.97 54.74 -65.66
N ILE A 3 0.75 54.19 -65.40
CA ILE A 3 -0.35 53.76 -66.31
C ILE A 3 0.14 52.62 -67.21
N PRO A 4 -0.59 51.48 -67.43
CA PRO A 4 -2.03 51.16 -67.18
C PRO A 4 -2.26 49.92 -66.24
N ASP A 5 -3.46 49.35 -65.98
CA ASP A 5 -4.86 49.73 -66.27
C ASP A 5 -5.89 49.17 -65.24
N GLU A 6 -7.14 49.61 -65.36
CA GLU A 6 -8.34 49.26 -64.57
C GLU A 6 -9.13 48.06 -65.22
N PRO A 7 -10.47 47.77 -65.06
CA PRO A 7 -11.64 48.45 -64.44
C PRO A 7 -12.23 47.69 -63.21
N VAL A 8 -13.44 47.89 -62.63
CA VAL A 8 -14.40 49.00 -62.25
C VAL A 8 -15.70 48.29 -61.81
N ALA A 9 -16.60 48.73 -60.91
CA ALA A 9 -16.64 49.54 -59.67
C ALA A 9 -18.14 49.41 -59.16
N PRO A 10 -18.79 50.33 -58.41
CA PRO A 10 -18.32 51.29 -57.39
C PRO A 10 -19.11 51.25 -56.05
N GLU A 11 -18.48 51.71 -54.96
CA GLU A 11 -19.16 52.48 -53.90
C GLU A 11 -18.99 53.99 -54.19
N SER A 12 -19.85 54.84 -53.61
CA SER A 12 -19.51 56.24 -53.35
C SER A 12 -20.17 56.67 -52.02
N GLU A 13 -19.43 56.93 -50.95
CA GLU A 13 -18.42 57.98 -50.68
C GLU A 13 -19.02 59.36 -50.34
N ARG A 14 -18.49 59.94 -49.25
CA ARG A 14 -18.62 61.36 -48.91
C ARG A 14 -17.23 61.99 -48.99
N PRO A 15 -17.03 63.09 -49.74
CA PRO A 15 -15.82 63.88 -49.60
C PRO A 15 -15.77 64.63 -48.26
N ARG A 16 -14.57 64.92 -47.77
CA ARG A 16 -14.30 65.96 -46.76
C ARG A 16 -14.08 67.30 -47.47
N ALA A 17 -14.35 68.41 -46.77
CA ALA A 17 -13.82 69.72 -47.13
C ALA A 17 -12.63 70.08 -46.21
N THR A 18 -11.62 70.72 -46.79
CA THR A 18 -10.46 71.33 -46.10
C THR A 18 -10.73 72.79 -45.73
N ALA A 19 -9.94 73.35 -44.81
CA ALA A 19 -9.99 74.77 -44.46
C ALA A 19 -9.19 75.62 -45.47
N PRO A 20 -9.68 76.83 -45.77
CA PRO A 20 -9.03 78.10 -45.40
C PRO A 20 -9.96 78.89 -44.44
N GLY A 21 -9.68 80.11 -43.95
CA GLY A 21 -8.58 81.07 -44.09
C GLY A 21 -9.05 82.39 -43.43
N GLU A 22 -8.15 83.26 -42.95
CA GLU A 22 -8.53 84.45 -42.17
C GLU A 22 -8.89 85.69 -43.05
N PRO A 23 -9.56 86.73 -42.48
CA PRO A 23 -10.56 87.51 -43.22
C PRO A 23 -10.09 88.87 -43.77
N SER A 24 -10.92 89.45 -44.65
CA SER A 24 -10.98 90.89 -44.94
C SER A 24 -12.44 91.37 -45.04
N ALA A 25 -12.67 92.68 -44.99
CA ALA A 25 -13.94 93.31 -44.58
C ALA A 25 -14.77 93.94 -45.73
N THR A 26 -15.90 94.56 -45.34
CA THR A 26 -16.79 95.50 -46.09
C THR A 26 -17.74 94.92 -47.15
N GLY A 27 -18.87 95.61 -47.39
CA GLY A 27 -20.03 95.16 -48.19
C GLY A 27 -21.23 94.70 -47.32
N GLU A 28 -21.76 95.53 -46.42
CA GLU A 28 -22.87 96.49 -46.62
C GLU A 28 -24.28 95.88 -46.77
N LEU A 29 -25.32 96.60 -46.31
CA LEU A 29 -26.66 96.04 -46.09
C LEU A 29 -27.57 96.13 -47.32
N THR A 30 -28.45 95.13 -47.48
CA THR A 30 -29.84 95.41 -47.88
C THR A 30 -30.80 94.64 -46.97
N SER A 31 -31.88 95.31 -46.55
CA SER A 31 -32.89 94.76 -45.62
C SER A 31 -34.15 94.34 -46.36
N SER A 32 -34.63 93.12 -46.13
CA SER A 32 -36.00 92.73 -46.40
C SER A 32 -36.59 92.03 -45.17
N ALA A 33 -37.58 92.66 -44.54
CA ALA A 33 -38.35 92.05 -43.47
C ALA A 33 -39.44 91.15 -44.08
N PRO A 34 -39.44 89.83 -43.85
CA PRO A 34 -40.45 88.95 -44.42
C PRO A 34 -41.81 89.17 -43.76
N GLU A 35 -42.81 89.38 -44.61
CA GLU A 35 -44.20 89.68 -44.26
C GLU A 35 -44.84 88.57 -43.39
N LEU A 36 -45.61 88.96 -42.38
CA LEU A 36 -46.23 88.03 -41.42
C LEU A 36 -47.47 87.31 -42.01
N GLN A 37 -47.23 86.39 -42.94
CA GLN A 37 -48.28 85.59 -43.57
C GLN A 37 -49.11 84.80 -42.55
N ALA A 38 -50.43 85.02 -42.56
CA ALA A 38 -51.37 84.29 -41.73
C ALA A 38 -51.33 82.77 -42.04
N PRO A 39 -51.33 81.88 -41.04
CA PRO A 39 -51.14 80.44 -41.25
C PRO A 39 -52.37 79.80 -41.91
N ARG A 40 -52.36 79.70 -43.25
CA ARG A 40 -53.40 79.03 -44.03
C ARG A 40 -53.37 77.52 -43.76
N LEU A 41 -54.54 76.93 -43.52
CA LEU A 41 -54.70 75.49 -43.34
C LEU A 41 -54.58 74.79 -44.70
N LEU A 42 -53.67 73.80 -44.79
CA LEU A 42 -53.40 73.00 -45.97
C LEU A 42 -54.11 71.64 -45.93
N ALA A 43 -54.18 70.99 -44.77
CA ALA A 43 -54.82 69.67 -44.63
C ALA A 43 -55.41 69.41 -43.24
N LYS A 44 -56.41 68.53 -43.17
CA LYS A 44 -56.98 67.94 -41.95
C LYS A 44 -57.01 66.43 -42.12
N SER A 45 -56.57 65.68 -41.11
CA SER A 45 -56.84 64.24 -41.01
C SER A 45 -57.00 63.85 -39.54
N GLY A 46 -57.88 62.91 -39.23
CA GLY A 46 -58.17 62.55 -37.85
C GLY A 46 -59.26 61.50 -37.72
N VAL A 47 -59.32 60.92 -36.53
CA VAL A 47 -60.37 59.98 -36.11
C VAL A 47 -60.94 60.53 -34.81
N PRO A 48 -62.06 61.29 -34.85
CA PRO A 48 -62.72 61.78 -33.65
C PRO A 48 -63.23 60.60 -32.79
N PRO A 49 -63.21 60.70 -31.45
CA PRO A 49 -62.63 61.80 -30.66
C PRO A 49 -61.12 61.67 -30.43
N LEU A 50 -60.48 60.57 -30.84
CA LEU A 50 -59.16 60.17 -30.32
C LEU A 50 -57.97 60.95 -30.89
N TYR A 51 -57.96 61.29 -32.19
CA TYR A 51 -56.79 61.88 -32.86
C TYR A 51 -57.15 62.93 -33.92
N LEU A 52 -56.44 64.06 -33.92
CA LEU A 52 -56.66 65.21 -34.81
C LEU A 52 -55.32 65.78 -35.31
N ARG A 53 -55.03 65.67 -36.60
CA ARG A 53 -53.91 66.35 -37.28
C ARG A 53 -54.46 67.49 -38.17
N ARG A 54 -53.88 68.67 -38.01
CA ARG A 54 -54.16 69.88 -38.83
C ARG A 54 -52.82 70.42 -39.32
N GLU A 55 -52.65 70.50 -40.63
CA GLU A 55 -51.43 70.98 -41.25
C GLU A 55 -51.63 72.37 -41.82
N TYR A 56 -50.79 73.33 -41.42
CA TYR A 56 -50.81 74.71 -41.86
C TYR A 56 -49.56 75.02 -42.68
N THR A 57 -49.53 76.17 -43.36
CA THR A 57 -48.35 76.67 -44.10
C THR A 57 -47.12 76.78 -43.20
N THR A 58 -47.26 77.30 -41.98
CA THR A 58 -46.12 77.55 -41.08
C THR A 58 -45.77 76.38 -40.16
N HIS A 59 -46.72 75.49 -39.85
CA HIS A 59 -46.54 74.41 -38.88
C HIS A 59 -47.58 73.28 -39.02
N THR A 60 -47.24 72.07 -38.55
CA THR A 60 -48.20 70.97 -38.38
C THR A 60 -48.62 70.87 -36.92
N THR A 61 -49.93 70.91 -36.65
CA THR A 61 -50.54 70.65 -35.35
C THR A 61 -51.05 69.21 -35.29
N THR A 62 -50.78 68.51 -34.20
CA THR A 62 -51.35 67.20 -33.84
C THR A 62 -51.91 67.28 -32.43
N ALA A 63 -53.13 66.76 -32.23
CA ALA A 63 -53.83 66.72 -30.96
C ALA A 63 -54.46 65.33 -30.72
N THR A 64 -54.63 64.96 -29.45
CA THR A 64 -55.35 63.76 -29.00
C THR A 64 -56.27 64.17 -27.85
N ALA A 65 -57.51 63.67 -27.80
CA ALA A 65 -58.56 64.25 -26.96
C ALA A 65 -59.28 63.26 -26.02
N PHE A 66 -58.54 62.29 -25.47
CA PHE A 66 -58.90 61.62 -24.21
C PHE A 66 -57.76 61.83 -23.20
N PRO A 67 -58.04 61.97 -21.90
CA PRO A 67 -57.28 62.89 -21.06
C PRO A 67 -55.89 62.38 -20.61
N PRO A 68 -54.90 63.29 -20.45
CA PRO A 68 -54.97 64.72 -20.77
C PRO A 68 -54.88 64.98 -22.28
N LEU A 69 -55.44 66.11 -22.76
CA LEU A 69 -55.17 66.57 -24.12
C LEU A 69 -53.65 66.73 -24.31
N PHE A 70 -53.11 66.16 -25.39
CA PHE A 70 -51.75 66.44 -25.84
C PHE A 70 -51.80 67.18 -27.17
N ILE A 71 -51.65 68.50 -27.13
CA ILE A 71 -51.44 69.32 -28.33
C ILE A 71 -49.93 69.44 -28.59
N HIS A 72 -49.54 69.24 -29.84
CA HIS A 72 -48.15 69.29 -30.30
C HIS A 72 -48.07 70.00 -31.65
N ARG A 73 -47.26 71.06 -31.73
CA ARG A 73 -46.99 71.81 -32.96
C ARG A 73 -45.53 71.62 -33.37
N SER A 74 -45.29 71.32 -34.64
CA SER A 74 -43.95 71.27 -35.25
C SER A 74 -43.85 72.27 -36.40
N PRO A 75 -42.90 73.23 -36.39
CA PRO A 75 -42.74 74.20 -37.48
C PRO A 75 -42.32 73.51 -38.78
N LYS A 76 -42.74 74.06 -39.92
CA LYS A 76 -42.25 73.68 -41.25
C LYS A 76 -40.88 74.35 -41.53
N PRO A 77 -40.09 73.85 -42.51
CA PRO A 77 -38.85 74.51 -42.91
C PRO A 77 -39.12 75.96 -43.33
N GLY A 78 -38.33 76.91 -42.83
CA GLY A 78 -38.48 78.36 -43.11
C GLY A 78 -38.96 79.22 -41.93
N HIS A 79 -39.27 78.62 -40.77
CA HIS A 79 -39.81 79.33 -39.60
C HIS A 79 -39.00 79.04 -38.30
N PRO A 80 -39.05 79.91 -37.26
CA PRO A 80 -37.94 80.10 -36.31
C PRO A 80 -37.58 78.92 -35.37
N ASP A 81 -36.29 78.84 -35.01
CA ASP A 81 -35.61 77.65 -34.47
C ASP A 81 -35.88 77.25 -33.00
N ARG A 82 -36.68 78.04 -32.27
CA ARG A 82 -37.04 77.77 -30.87
C ARG A 82 -38.56 77.82 -30.73
N PHE A 83 -39.16 76.70 -30.31
CA PHE A 83 -40.60 76.59 -30.12
C PHE A 83 -40.90 76.14 -28.70
N PHE A 84 -41.68 76.94 -27.98
CA PHE A 84 -42.17 76.66 -26.63
C PHE A 84 -43.70 76.56 -26.68
N HIS A 85 -44.26 75.61 -25.95
CA HIS A 85 -45.70 75.41 -25.85
C HIS A 85 -46.08 75.05 -24.42
N ALA A 86 -47.06 75.77 -23.88
CA ALA A 86 -47.81 75.37 -22.70
C ALA A 86 -49.28 75.20 -23.11
N ASP A 87 -49.97 74.29 -22.43
CA ASP A 87 -51.33 73.83 -22.70
C ASP A 87 -52.17 73.94 -21.42
N LEU A 88 -53.49 74.05 -21.55
CA LEU A 88 -54.46 74.00 -20.45
C LEU A 88 -54.36 72.67 -19.67
N SER A 89 -53.83 71.61 -20.28
CA SER A 89 -53.44 70.36 -19.60
C SER A 89 -52.24 70.49 -18.64
N LEU A 90 -51.71 71.70 -18.44
CA LEU A 90 -50.43 72.03 -17.80
C LEU A 90 -49.19 71.38 -18.46
N THR A 91 -49.35 70.71 -19.60
CA THR A 91 -48.24 70.06 -20.30
C THR A 91 -47.34 71.09 -20.97
N VAL A 92 -46.07 71.16 -20.54
CA VAL A 92 -45.05 72.07 -21.06
C VAL A 92 -44.13 71.33 -22.03
N GLY A 93 -44.18 71.73 -23.30
CA GLY A 93 -43.31 71.25 -24.37
C GLY A 93 -42.25 72.29 -24.78
N TRP A 94 -41.00 71.86 -24.87
CA TRP A 94 -39.90 72.70 -25.36
C TRP A 94 -39.14 71.99 -26.49
N TYR A 95 -38.98 72.68 -27.62
CA TYR A 95 -38.26 72.20 -28.79
C TYR A 95 -37.23 73.23 -29.26
N SER A 96 -36.01 72.76 -29.52
CA SER A 96 -34.94 73.54 -30.14
C SER A 96 -34.31 72.74 -31.28
N ARG A 97 -34.42 73.28 -32.49
CA ARG A 97 -33.92 72.63 -33.72
C ARG A 97 -32.40 72.53 -33.71
N PHE A 98 -31.72 73.65 -33.50
CA PHE A 98 -30.25 73.77 -33.40
C PHE A 98 -29.61 72.82 -32.36
N LEU A 99 -30.33 72.43 -31.31
CA LEU A 99 -29.81 71.57 -30.25
C LEU A 99 -30.30 70.11 -30.33
N GLU A 100 -31.10 69.76 -31.34
CA GLU A 100 -31.91 68.53 -31.47
C GLU A 100 -32.70 68.15 -30.21
N LYS A 101 -33.04 69.12 -29.35
CA LYS A 101 -33.59 68.86 -28.01
C LYS A 101 -35.10 69.04 -27.99
N ARG A 102 -35.81 67.96 -27.66
CA ARG A 102 -37.24 67.95 -27.34
C ARG A 102 -37.42 67.56 -25.88
N ARG A 103 -38.14 68.36 -25.10
CA ARG A 103 -38.59 68.04 -23.74
C ARG A 103 -40.11 68.17 -23.65
N ILE A 104 -40.73 67.34 -22.83
CA ILE A 104 -42.15 67.38 -22.48
C ILE A 104 -42.24 67.11 -20.98
N ILE A 105 -42.97 67.92 -20.25
CA ILE A 105 -43.26 67.74 -18.83
C ILE A 105 -44.77 67.91 -18.65
N SER A 106 -45.45 66.92 -18.10
CA SER A 106 -46.86 67.03 -17.71
C SER A 106 -46.93 66.95 -16.17
N PRO A 107 -47.08 68.08 -15.46
CA PRO A 107 -47.09 68.12 -14.00
C PRO A 107 -48.22 67.28 -13.40
N LEU A 108 -49.42 67.34 -13.98
CA LEU A 108 -50.60 66.58 -13.53
C LEU A 108 -50.40 65.06 -13.66
N ALA A 109 -49.84 64.58 -14.77
CA ALA A 109 -49.48 63.17 -14.92
C ALA A 109 -48.16 62.77 -14.24
N LEU A 110 -47.49 63.74 -13.58
CA LEU A 110 -46.11 63.68 -13.09
C LEU A 110 -45.07 63.21 -14.14
N PHE A 111 -45.44 63.20 -15.43
CA PHE A 111 -44.67 62.56 -16.49
C PHE A 111 -43.61 63.48 -17.07
N PHE A 112 -42.37 62.97 -17.16
CA PHE A 112 -41.26 63.65 -17.82
C PHE A 112 -40.81 62.87 -19.05
N TYR A 113 -40.53 63.56 -20.16
CA TYR A 113 -39.87 63.01 -21.34
C TYR A 113 -38.84 64.00 -21.89
N GLY A 114 -37.67 63.52 -22.29
CA GLY A 114 -36.62 64.31 -22.93
C GLY A 114 -35.83 63.49 -23.94
N ARG A 115 -35.77 63.96 -25.19
CA ARG A 115 -35.00 63.38 -26.28
C ARG A 115 -34.01 64.40 -26.85
N SER A 116 -32.85 63.88 -27.22
CA SER A 116 -31.77 64.51 -27.96
C SER A 116 -30.99 63.39 -28.66
N GLU A 117 -30.32 63.71 -29.77
CA GLU A 117 -29.42 62.82 -30.53
C GLU A 117 -28.73 61.74 -29.66
N HIS A 118 -27.95 62.20 -28.67
CA HIS A 118 -27.13 61.35 -27.80
C HIS A 118 -27.82 60.86 -26.50
N LYS A 119 -29.07 61.27 -26.20
CA LYS A 119 -29.73 60.98 -24.91
C LYS A 119 -31.25 61.01 -24.99
N THR A 120 -31.88 59.93 -24.51
CA THR A 120 -33.35 59.80 -24.35
C THR A 120 -33.65 59.45 -22.90
N ALA A 121 -34.59 60.12 -22.24
CA ALA A 121 -35.03 59.76 -20.90
C ALA A 121 -36.52 60.05 -20.72
N TRP A 122 -37.22 59.20 -19.97
CA TRP A 122 -38.57 59.47 -19.50
C TRP A 122 -38.80 58.89 -18.11
N GLY A 123 -39.81 59.39 -17.40
CA GLY A 123 -40.18 58.91 -16.07
C GLY A 123 -41.67 59.14 -15.79
N ALA A 124 -42.29 58.15 -15.18
CA ALA A 124 -43.69 58.16 -14.72
C ALA A 124 -43.70 57.80 -13.22
N PRO A 125 -43.56 58.79 -12.31
CA PRO A 125 -43.47 58.56 -10.87
C PRO A 125 -44.66 57.80 -10.29
N LEU A 126 -45.88 58.06 -10.80
CA LEU A 126 -47.11 57.35 -10.42
C LEU A 126 -47.06 55.85 -10.74
N LEU A 127 -46.36 55.45 -11.81
CA LEU A 127 -46.14 54.04 -12.17
C LEU A 127 -44.85 53.47 -11.55
N LEU A 128 -44.12 54.28 -10.77
CA LEU A 128 -42.76 54.03 -10.29
C LEU A 128 -41.78 53.65 -11.42
N MET A 129 -42.07 54.07 -12.66
CA MET A 129 -41.33 53.71 -13.87
C MET A 129 -40.35 54.80 -14.30
N GLY A 130 -39.19 54.39 -14.82
CA GLY A 130 -38.21 55.30 -15.42
C GLY A 130 -37.32 54.66 -16.48
N TYR A 131 -37.05 55.39 -17.55
CA TYR A 131 -36.16 55.02 -18.65
C TYR A 131 -35.10 56.10 -18.90
N LYS A 132 -33.86 55.71 -19.17
CA LYS A 132 -32.74 56.62 -19.46
C LYS A 132 -31.69 55.94 -20.33
N ARG A 133 -31.61 56.37 -21.59
CA ARG A 133 -30.56 56.05 -22.57
C ARG A 133 -29.60 57.22 -22.76
N VAL A 134 -28.31 56.93 -22.82
CA VAL A 134 -27.21 57.86 -23.15
C VAL A 134 -26.24 57.12 -24.08
N GLY A 135 -26.21 57.49 -25.36
CA GLY A 135 -25.51 56.74 -26.41
C GLY A 135 -25.97 55.28 -26.49
N GLU A 136 -25.01 54.35 -26.41
CA GLU A 136 -25.31 52.91 -26.31
C GLU A 136 -25.90 52.48 -24.96
N LYS A 137 -25.66 53.23 -23.87
CA LYS A 137 -26.03 52.80 -22.52
C LYS A 137 -27.51 53.07 -22.27
N TYR A 138 -28.26 52.09 -21.76
CA TYR A 138 -29.65 52.24 -21.35
C TYR A 138 -29.87 51.77 -19.92
N ASN A 139 -30.91 52.30 -19.29
CA ASN A 139 -31.39 51.93 -17.98
C ASN A 139 -32.92 52.06 -17.99
N PHE A 140 -33.64 51.05 -17.54
CA PHE A 140 -35.09 50.99 -17.47
C PHE A 140 -35.47 50.29 -16.16
N GLY A 141 -36.50 50.75 -15.47
CA GLY A 141 -36.97 50.11 -14.24
C GLY A 141 -38.39 50.49 -13.89
N GLN A 142 -39.03 49.62 -13.11
CA GLN A 142 -40.29 49.85 -12.40
C GLN A 142 -40.05 49.45 -10.95
N PHE A 143 -39.92 50.44 -10.07
CA PHE A 143 -39.56 50.18 -8.67
C PHE A 143 -40.76 49.60 -7.89
N PRO A 144 -40.55 48.63 -6.97
CA PRO A 144 -39.32 47.89 -6.69
C PRO A 144 -39.10 46.65 -7.58
N LEU A 145 -40.11 46.25 -8.36
CA LEU A 145 -40.24 44.91 -8.94
C LEU A 145 -39.25 44.60 -10.07
N PHE A 146 -38.89 45.57 -10.91
CA PHE A 146 -38.25 45.32 -12.20
C PHE A 146 -37.12 46.31 -12.49
N TRP A 147 -35.99 45.83 -13.03
CA TRP A 147 -34.89 46.67 -13.48
C TRP A 147 -34.08 46.02 -14.63
N ALA A 148 -33.92 46.72 -15.75
CA ALA A 148 -33.11 46.28 -16.90
C ALA A 148 -32.17 47.40 -17.37
N TRP A 149 -30.86 47.17 -17.34
CA TRP A 149 -29.85 48.20 -17.67
C TRP A 149 -28.65 47.59 -18.39
N GLY A 150 -27.97 48.36 -19.24
CA GLY A 150 -26.87 47.83 -20.04
C GLY A 150 -26.29 48.78 -21.08
N ASN A 151 -25.57 48.22 -22.04
CA ASN A 151 -25.24 48.83 -23.33
C ASN A 151 -25.45 47.81 -24.47
N ARG A 152 -24.98 48.10 -25.69
CA ARG A 152 -25.08 47.19 -26.85
C ARG A 152 -24.47 45.81 -26.58
N HIS A 153 -23.41 45.75 -25.77
CA HIS A 153 -22.60 44.58 -25.49
C HIS A 153 -23.03 43.81 -24.24
N VAL A 154 -23.43 44.50 -23.17
CA VAL A 154 -23.76 43.94 -21.85
C VAL A 154 -25.16 44.35 -21.45
N ARG A 155 -26.10 43.41 -21.39
CA ARG A 155 -27.48 43.63 -20.93
C ARG A 155 -27.69 42.94 -19.58
N ASN A 156 -28.17 43.68 -18.59
CA ASN A 156 -28.53 43.18 -17.26
C ASN A 156 -30.05 43.30 -17.07
N PHE A 157 -30.61 42.39 -16.30
CA PHE A 157 -32.04 42.25 -16.02
C PHE A 157 -32.22 41.75 -14.58
N LEU A 158 -33.22 42.27 -13.88
CA LEU A 158 -33.51 41.99 -12.48
C LEU A 158 -35.03 42.06 -12.29
N ALA A 159 -35.62 40.96 -11.81
CA ALA A 159 -36.96 40.95 -11.24
C ALA A 159 -36.80 40.65 -9.74
N VAL A 160 -37.12 41.63 -8.89
CA VAL A 160 -36.90 41.57 -7.44
C VAL A 160 -38.05 40.81 -6.77
N PRO A 161 -37.79 39.91 -5.81
CA PRO A 161 -36.49 39.40 -5.36
C PRO A 161 -35.97 38.18 -6.15
N PHE A 162 -36.74 37.63 -7.08
CA PHE A 162 -36.61 36.24 -7.54
C PHE A 162 -35.58 35.96 -8.64
N HIS A 163 -35.19 36.94 -9.46
CA HIS A 163 -34.36 36.67 -10.65
C HIS A 163 -33.39 37.79 -11.01
N PHE A 164 -32.12 37.45 -11.24
CA PHE A 164 -31.11 38.33 -11.85
C PHE A 164 -30.43 37.63 -13.02
N GLN A 165 -30.24 38.35 -14.13
CA GLN A 165 -29.67 37.86 -15.37
C GLN A 165 -28.73 38.91 -15.98
N GLN A 166 -27.57 38.45 -16.44
CA GLN A 166 -26.59 39.26 -17.17
C GLN A 166 -26.14 38.51 -18.45
N LYS A 167 -26.29 39.17 -19.60
CA LYS A 167 -25.87 38.69 -20.92
C LYS A 167 -24.76 39.59 -21.47
N THR A 168 -23.64 38.98 -21.80
CA THR A 168 -22.46 39.59 -22.46
C THR A 168 -22.20 38.86 -23.79
N PRO A 169 -21.32 39.32 -24.70
CA PRO A 169 -21.16 38.69 -26.01
C PRO A 169 -20.71 37.22 -25.91
N ASN A 170 -19.74 36.95 -25.02
CA ASN A 170 -19.11 35.63 -24.87
C ASN A 170 -19.52 34.90 -23.58
N SER A 171 -20.46 35.43 -22.79
CA SER A 171 -20.91 34.76 -21.57
C SER A 171 -22.32 35.16 -21.11
N TYR A 172 -23.04 34.18 -20.58
CA TYR A 172 -24.31 34.32 -19.88
C TYR A 172 -24.10 33.98 -18.41
N SER A 173 -24.77 34.72 -17.51
CA SER A 173 -24.87 34.36 -16.10
C SER A 173 -26.20 34.79 -15.51
N ALA A 174 -26.88 33.87 -14.81
CA ALA A 174 -28.13 34.13 -14.14
C ALA A 174 -28.15 33.52 -12.73
N VAL A 175 -29.02 34.08 -11.89
CA VAL A 175 -29.35 33.63 -10.54
C VAL A 175 -30.87 33.69 -10.40
N SER A 176 -31.49 32.56 -10.05
CA SER A 176 -32.94 32.48 -9.79
C SER A 176 -33.21 31.83 -8.44
N ALA A 177 -34.24 32.32 -7.76
CA ALA A 177 -34.94 31.68 -6.66
C ALA A 177 -36.41 31.47 -7.06
N LEU A 178 -37.04 30.41 -6.57
CA LEU A 178 -38.41 30.02 -6.94
C LEU A 178 -39.20 29.65 -5.69
N LEU A 179 -40.47 30.04 -5.65
CA LEU A 179 -41.43 29.86 -4.56
C LEU A 179 -42.85 30.04 -5.10
N LEU A 180 -43.83 29.36 -4.47
CA LEU A 180 -45.24 29.76 -4.22
C LEU A 180 -46.20 28.55 -4.25
N TRP A 181 -47.11 28.50 -3.28
CA TRP A 181 -48.46 27.96 -3.40
C TRP A 181 -49.39 28.70 -2.41
N TYR A 182 -50.71 28.54 -2.55
CA TYR A 182 -51.75 29.26 -1.82
C TYR A 182 -52.99 28.36 -1.68
N GLY A 183 -53.69 28.44 -0.54
CA GLY A 183 -54.95 27.74 -0.29
C GLY A 183 -55.91 28.61 0.53
N HIS A 184 -57.21 28.37 0.35
CA HIS A 184 -58.29 29.13 1.01
C HIS A 184 -59.57 28.29 1.07
N GLN A 185 -60.27 28.40 2.20
CA GLN A 185 -61.71 28.25 2.33
C GLN A 185 -62.19 29.22 3.42
N GLY A 186 -63.42 29.72 3.29
CA GLY A 186 -64.22 30.24 4.41
C GLY A 186 -65.38 29.27 4.68
N ILE A 187 -66.43 29.63 5.42
CA ILE A 187 -66.78 30.89 6.11
C ILE A 187 -67.33 30.49 7.52
N ASP A 188 -67.76 31.44 8.35
CA ASP A 188 -68.58 31.26 9.58
C ASP A 188 -67.88 31.23 10.96
N ASP A 189 -66.67 31.80 11.11
CA ASP A 189 -66.08 32.14 12.43
C ASP A 189 -65.96 33.67 12.60
N HIS A 190 -66.19 34.17 13.82
CA HIS A 190 -66.27 35.59 14.16
C HIS A 190 -65.02 36.16 14.87
N ASP A 191 -64.02 35.34 15.22
CA ASP A 191 -62.78 35.82 15.87
C ASP A 191 -61.70 36.27 14.85
N PRO A 192 -61.39 37.58 14.72
CA PRO A 192 -60.38 38.08 13.78
C PRO A 192 -58.93 37.74 14.15
N THR A 193 -58.67 37.09 15.29
CA THR A 193 -57.35 36.56 15.67
C THR A 193 -57.11 35.14 15.17
N ASN A 194 -58.17 34.44 14.73
CA ASN A 194 -58.17 33.03 14.35
C ASN A 194 -57.89 32.80 12.84
N ASP A 195 -58.29 33.71 11.94
CA ASP A 195 -58.04 33.61 10.47
C ASP A 195 -56.56 33.81 10.08
N ARG A 196 -55.73 32.80 10.40
CA ARG A 196 -54.30 32.81 10.05
C ARG A 196 -54.06 32.16 8.69
N ARG A 197 -54.13 32.96 7.63
CA ARG A 197 -53.58 32.60 6.30
C ARG A 197 -52.08 32.23 6.40
N HIS A 198 -51.76 30.94 6.32
CA HIS A 198 -50.40 30.44 6.51
C HIS A 198 -49.54 30.59 5.25
N PHE A 199 -48.45 31.36 5.35
CA PHE A 199 -47.40 31.46 4.33
C PHE A 199 -46.11 30.81 4.84
N VAL A 200 -45.70 29.68 4.23
CA VAL A 200 -44.50 28.92 4.63
C VAL A 200 -43.54 28.77 3.45
N ALA A 201 -42.25 29.07 3.66
CA ALA A 201 -41.27 29.21 2.59
C ALA A 201 -39.82 28.92 3.03
N PHE A 202 -39.40 27.65 3.01
CA PHE A 202 -37.99 27.26 3.23
C PHE A 202 -37.66 25.92 2.54
N PRO A 203 -36.44 25.68 2.01
CA PRO A 203 -35.28 26.57 1.92
C PRO A 203 -35.05 27.14 0.51
N ALA A 204 -34.30 28.24 0.43
CA ALA A 204 -33.88 28.83 -0.84
C ALA A 204 -32.98 27.88 -1.67
N TYR A 205 -33.44 27.55 -2.88
CA TYR A 205 -32.64 26.93 -3.94
C TYR A 205 -31.96 28.02 -4.77
N PHE A 206 -30.63 27.99 -4.84
CA PHE A 206 -29.82 28.91 -5.64
C PHE A 206 -29.20 28.17 -6.83
N ARG A 207 -29.59 28.55 -8.06
CA ARG A 207 -28.87 28.16 -9.28
C ARG A 207 -27.96 29.31 -9.72
N VAL A 208 -26.69 29.03 -9.97
CA VAL A 208 -25.69 29.97 -10.47
C VAL A 208 -25.06 29.40 -11.74
N GLU A 209 -25.23 30.09 -12.86
CA GLU A 209 -24.71 29.67 -14.16
C GLU A 209 -23.69 30.67 -14.69
N ARG A 210 -22.63 30.20 -15.35
CA ARG A 210 -21.62 31.03 -16.01
C ARG A 210 -20.97 30.26 -17.17
N ALA A 211 -21.42 30.56 -18.40
CA ALA A 211 -21.01 29.85 -19.62
C ALA A 211 -21.10 28.32 -19.43
N LYS A 212 -20.04 27.55 -19.75
CA LYS A 212 -20.01 26.07 -19.66
C LYS A 212 -19.96 25.49 -18.22
N ARG A 213 -20.27 26.29 -17.20
CA ARG A 213 -20.23 25.91 -15.78
C ARG A 213 -21.51 26.32 -15.06
N ARG A 214 -22.11 25.39 -14.31
CA ARG A 214 -23.34 25.57 -13.52
C ARG A 214 -23.16 24.99 -12.12
N PHE A 215 -23.69 25.66 -11.11
CA PHE A 215 -23.65 25.26 -9.71
C PHE A 215 -25.02 25.49 -9.07
N GLU A 216 -25.43 24.59 -8.18
CA GLU A 216 -26.74 24.60 -7.53
C GLU A 216 -26.56 24.27 -6.05
N PHE A 217 -27.19 25.04 -5.15
CA PHE A 217 -27.10 24.78 -3.72
C PHE A 217 -28.37 25.17 -2.94
N SER A 218 -28.64 24.41 -1.89
CA SER A 218 -29.54 24.70 -0.77
C SER A 218 -28.91 24.14 0.51
N PRO A 219 -29.51 24.27 1.70
CA PRO A 219 -28.96 23.73 2.94
C PRO A 219 -28.74 22.19 2.94
N VAL A 220 -29.52 21.45 2.14
CA VAL A 220 -29.44 19.98 2.05
C VAL A 220 -28.93 19.46 0.71
N TYR A 221 -29.14 20.19 -0.38
CA TYR A 221 -28.80 19.76 -1.75
C TYR A 221 -27.65 20.57 -2.34
N PHE A 222 -26.67 19.90 -2.96
CA PHE A 222 -25.55 20.51 -3.66
C PHE A 222 -25.26 19.80 -4.99
N ALA A 223 -25.28 20.53 -6.09
CA ALA A 223 -24.93 20.01 -7.40
C ALA A 223 -24.06 20.98 -8.20
N GLY A 224 -23.39 20.46 -9.22
CA GLY A 224 -22.63 21.30 -10.15
C GLY A 224 -22.08 20.53 -11.34
N HIS A 225 -22.01 21.23 -12.47
CA HIS A 225 -21.70 20.72 -13.79
C HIS A 225 -20.66 21.63 -14.46
N ASN A 226 -19.66 21.05 -15.11
CA ASN A 226 -18.59 21.76 -15.80
C ASN A 226 -18.19 20.99 -17.05
N GLN A 227 -18.65 21.45 -18.21
CA GLN A 227 -18.40 20.77 -19.50
C GLN A 227 -16.93 20.80 -19.89
N GLU A 228 -16.21 21.88 -19.60
CA GLU A 228 -14.78 22.05 -19.95
C GLU A 228 -13.88 20.99 -19.29
N LYS A 229 -14.33 20.37 -18.20
CA LYS A 229 -13.58 19.36 -17.44
C LYS A 229 -14.29 18.00 -17.43
N GLY A 230 -15.44 17.87 -18.10
CA GLY A 230 -16.26 16.67 -18.08
C GLY A 230 -16.62 16.22 -16.66
N VAL A 231 -16.98 17.15 -15.76
CA VAL A 231 -17.32 16.86 -14.36
C VAL A 231 -18.75 17.29 -14.03
N GLN A 232 -19.51 16.37 -13.43
CA GLN A 232 -20.82 16.64 -12.84
C GLN A 232 -20.90 16.05 -11.42
N HIS A 233 -21.74 16.60 -10.55
CA HIS A 233 -22.11 15.98 -9.27
C HIS A 233 -23.47 16.47 -8.77
N ARG A 234 -24.11 15.65 -7.94
CA ARG A 234 -25.37 15.91 -7.22
C ARG A 234 -25.28 15.26 -5.83
N THR A 235 -25.70 15.97 -4.79
CA THR A 235 -25.52 15.58 -3.39
C THR A 235 -26.77 15.95 -2.62
N LEU A 236 -27.24 15.07 -1.74
CA LEU A 236 -28.27 15.33 -0.74
C LEU A 236 -27.71 14.85 0.59
N LEU A 237 -27.31 15.76 1.47
CA LEU A 237 -26.58 15.42 2.70
C LEU A 237 -27.53 14.89 3.79
N PRO A 238 -27.10 13.89 4.59
CA PRO A 238 -25.91 13.04 4.44
C PRO A 238 -26.13 11.83 3.50
N PHE A 239 -27.35 11.62 2.99
CA PHE A 239 -27.83 10.34 2.47
C PHE A 239 -27.30 9.92 1.09
N PHE A 240 -26.92 10.87 0.22
CA PHE A 240 -26.63 10.61 -1.19
C PHE A 240 -25.55 11.54 -1.75
N HIS A 241 -24.59 10.99 -2.51
CA HIS A 241 -23.65 11.74 -3.33
C HIS A 241 -23.33 10.98 -4.62
N TRP A 242 -23.73 11.53 -5.76
CA TRP A 242 -23.38 11.05 -7.09
C TRP A 242 -22.45 12.02 -7.81
N GLN A 243 -21.47 11.51 -8.53
CA GLN A 243 -20.49 12.28 -9.29
C GLN A 243 -20.06 11.56 -10.57
N GLN A 244 -19.92 12.32 -11.65
CA GLN A 244 -19.35 11.93 -12.93
C GLN A 244 -18.11 12.77 -13.22
N ARG A 245 -17.09 12.17 -13.84
CA ARG A 245 -15.79 12.77 -14.20
C ARG A 245 -15.29 12.20 -15.52
N GLU A 246 -14.22 12.78 -16.06
CA GLU A 246 -13.52 12.27 -17.25
C GLU A 246 -14.50 12.12 -18.45
N PHE A 247 -15.41 13.08 -18.60
CA PHE A 247 -16.47 13.15 -19.64
C PHE A 247 -17.46 11.96 -19.64
N GLY A 248 -17.69 11.33 -18.47
CA GLY A 248 -18.55 10.15 -18.35
C GLY A 248 -17.77 8.83 -18.31
N ASN A 249 -16.46 8.86 -18.53
CA ASN A 249 -15.63 7.67 -18.34
C ASN A 249 -15.60 7.19 -16.89
N ARG A 250 -15.78 8.07 -15.90
CA ARG A 250 -15.73 7.69 -14.48
C ARG A 250 -16.93 8.21 -13.70
N GLU A 251 -17.64 7.32 -13.03
CA GLU A 251 -18.80 7.63 -12.19
C GLU A 251 -18.59 7.08 -10.78
N GLU A 252 -19.07 7.81 -9.77
CA GLU A 252 -19.05 7.42 -8.36
C GLU A 252 -20.41 7.74 -7.73
N LEU A 253 -21.05 6.74 -7.13
CA LEU A 253 -22.27 6.86 -6.34
C LEU A 253 -21.96 6.47 -4.90
N TRP A 254 -22.45 7.25 -3.95
CA TRP A 254 -22.41 6.96 -2.53
C TRP A 254 -23.82 7.17 -1.97
N THR A 255 -24.28 6.22 -1.18
CA THR A 255 -25.40 6.35 -0.26
C THR A 255 -24.96 5.83 1.12
N LEU A 256 -25.80 6.02 2.13
CA LEU A 256 -25.48 5.63 3.51
C LEU A 256 -25.09 4.13 3.66
N PRO A 257 -25.80 3.15 3.04
CA PRO A 257 -25.38 1.75 3.06
C PRO A 257 -24.49 1.34 1.86
N TRP A 258 -24.51 2.02 0.70
CA TRP A 258 -23.97 1.49 -0.55
C TRP A 258 -23.07 2.48 -1.30
N VAL A 259 -21.90 2.03 -1.73
CA VAL A 259 -20.95 2.82 -2.54
C VAL A 259 -20.66 2.06 -3.83
N HIS A 260 -20.73 2.72 -4.98
CA HIS A 260 -20.41 2.14 -6.30
C HIS A 260 -19.58 3.10 -7.14
N ARG A 261 -18.69 2.56 -7.97
CA ARG A 261 -17.75 3.28 -8.82
C ARG A 261 -17.56 2.54 -10.14
N THR A 262 -17.54 3.26 -11.24
CA THR A 262 -17.20 2.77 -12.58
C THR A 262 -16.11 3.63 -13.21
N ASP A 263 -15.29 3.01 -14.06
CA ASP A 263 -14.19 3.62 -14.80
C ASP A 263 -14.08 2.89 -16.14
N ARG A 264 -14.87 3.37 -17.13
CA ARG A 264 -15.05 2.76 -18.46
C ARG A 264 -13.72 2.68 -19.22
N ALA A 265 -12.95 3.77 -19.20
CA ALA A 265 -11.65 3.87 -19.86
C ALA A 265 -10.58 2.93 -19.30
N ARG A 266 -10.81 2.33 -18.12
CA ARG A 266 -9.90 1.38 -17.46
C ARG A 266 -10.58 0.03 -17.19
N GLU A 267 -11.69 -0.24 -17.89
CA GLU A 267 -12.52 -1.44 -17.79
C GLU A 267 -12.79 -1.89 -16.34
N ARG A 268 -13.09 -0.94 -15.46
CA ARG A 268 -13.17 -1.18 -14.01
C ARG A 268 -14.54 -0.83 -13.43
N SER A 269 -15.03 -1.71 -12.56
CA SER A 269 -16.18 -1.47 -11.68
C SER A 269 -15.82 -1.86 -10.24
N THR A 270 -16.35 -1.17 -9.24
CA THR A 270 -16.07 -1.44 -7.83
C THR A 270 -17.25 -0.99 -6.97
N TRP A 271 -17.79 -1.85 -6.09
CA TRP A 271 -18.83 -1.47 -5.12
C TRP A 271 -18.50 -1.95 -3.70
N ALA A 272 -19.16 -1.37 -2.69
CA ALA A 272 -19.04 -1.77 -1.29
C ALA A 272 -20.34 -1.50 -0.51
N ILE A 273 -20.61 -2.35 0.49
CA ILE A 273 -21.58 -2.13 1.57
C ILE A 273 -20.77 -2.03 2.86
N PRO A 274 -20.39 -0.82 3.32
CA PRO A 274 -19.51 -0.67 4.48
C PRO A 274 -20.03 -1.33 5.77
N PRO A 275 -21.33 -1.25 6.13
CA PRO A 275 -21.85 -1.90 7.34
C PRO A 275 -21.72 -3.43 7.35
N LEU A 276 -21.74 -4.08 6.17
CA LEU A 276 -21.63 -5.53 6.03
C LEU A 276 -20.19 -6.01 5.73
N LEU A 277 -19.20 -5.12 5.80
CA LEU A 277 -17.79 -5.38 5.43
C LEU A 277 -17.64 -6.04 4.04
N ALA A 278 -18.57 -5.72 3.14
CA ALA A 278 -18.69 -6.33 1.82
C ALA A 278 -18.19 -5.38 0.72
N PHE A 279 -17.46 -5.91 -0.25
CA PHE A 279 -17.05 -5.17 -1.44
C PHE A 279 -16.81 -6.08 -2.64
N SER A 280 -16.93 -5.49 -3.84
CA SER A 280 -16.54 -6.11 -5.10
C SER A 280 -15.68 -5.17 -5.92
N SER A 281 -14.72 -5.70 -6.67
CA SER A 281 -13.85 -4.98 -7.60
C SER A 281 -13.58 -5.85 -8.82
N ARG A 282 -14.04 -5.40 -9.99
CA ARG A 282 -13.81 -6.03 -11.30
C ARG A 282 -12.93 -5.13 -12.16
N THR A 283 -11.94 -5.71 -12.82
CA THR A 283 -11.11 -5.13 -13.89
C THR A 283 -11.02 -6.14 -15.04
N ARG A 284 -10.50 -5.72 -16.21
CA ARG A 284 -10.18 -6.60 -17.34
C ARG A 284 -9.41 -7.87 -16.93
N GLU A 285 -8.44 -7.71 -16.03
CA GLU A 285 -7.59 -8.83 -15.57
C GLU A 285 -8.25 -9.69 -14.48
N ARG A 286 -9.03 -9.09 -13.57
CA ARG A 286 -9.41 -9.74 -12.29
C ARG A 286 -10.76 -9.30 -11.74
N GLU A 287 -11.49 -10.25 -11.17
CA GLU A 287 -12.66 -10.00 -10.33
C GLU A 287 -12.34 -10.39 -8.87
N LEU A 288 -12.80 -9.60 -7.91
CA LEU A 288 -12.73 -9.91 -6.48
C LEU A 288 -14.00 -9.43 -5.79
N LEU A 289 -14.81 -10.37 -5.29
CA LEU A 289 -15.93 -10.16 -4.38
C LEU A 289 -15.52 -10.64 -2.98
N THR A 290 -15.99 -9.96 -1.94
CA THR A 290 -15.61 -10.18 -0.53
C THR A 290 -16.75 -9.75 0.38
N VAL A 291 -17.02 -10.54 1.42
CA VAL A 291 -17.93 -10.26 2.54
C VAL A 291 -17.18 -10.74 3.79
N THR A 292 -16.43 -9.85 4.42
CA THR A 292 -15.41 -10.26 5.41
C THR A 292 -16.03 -10.59 6.77
N PRO A 293 -15.68 -11.70 7.45
CA PRO A 293 -14.75 -12.77 7.08
C PRO A 293 -15.46 -14.04 6.54
N LEU A 294 -16.72 -13.93 6.11
CA LEU A 294 -17.57 -15.08 5.80
C LEU A 294 -17.39 -15.63 4.38
N TYR A 295 -17.16 -14.76 3.38
CA TYR A 295 -17.12 -15.17 1.97
C TYR A 295 -16.12 -14.36 1.14
N TRP A 296 -15.39 -15.04 0.25
CA TRP A 296 -14.52 -14.44 -0.76
C TRP A 296 -14.67 -15.17 -2.10
N ARG A 297 -14.70 -14.43 -3.21
CA ARG A 297 -14.63 -14.96 -4.58
C ARG A 297 -13.67 -14.13 -5.41
N MET A 298 -12.53 -14.71 -5.78
CA MET A 298 -11.54 -14.12 -6.67
C MET A 298 -11.52 -14.86 -8.02
N ARG A 299 -11.42 -14.13 -9.12
CA ARG A 299 -11.25 -14.66 -10.48
C ARG A 299 -10.10 -13.93 -11.17
N ASP A 300 -9.24 -14.67 -11.85
CA ASP A 300 -8.13 -14.15 -12.64
C ASP A 300 -8.37 -14.55 -14.09
N HIS A 301 -8.63 -13.56 -14.95
CA HIS A 301 -8.94 -13.77 -16.36
C HIS A 301 -7.69 -14.07 -17.20
N ILE A 302 -6.49 -13.69 -16.75
CA ILE A 302 -5.23 -14.00 -17.43
C ILE A 302 -4.84 -15.47 -17.18
N GLN A 303 -4.95 -15.92 -15.92
CA GLN A 303 -4.61 -17.29 -15.54
C GLN A 303 -5.79 -18.27 -15.64
N GLY A 304 -6.97 -17.83 -16.08
CA GLY A 304 -8.20 -18.63 -16.14
C GLY A 304 -8.65 -19.21 -14.79
N SER A 305 -8.13 -18.70 -13.67
CA SER A 305 -8.30 -19.31 -12.35
C SER A 305 -9.38 -18.60 -11.52
N GLN A 306 -10.01 -19.34 -10.61
CA GLN A 306 -11.07 -18.87 -9.74
C GLN A 306 -10.90 -19.50 -8.35
N THR A 307 -10.88 -18.69 -7.30
CA THR A 307 -10.85 -19.15 -5.90
C THR A 307 -12.07 -18.63 -5.15
N VAL A 308 -12.80 -19.51 -4.50
CA VAL A 308 -13.91 -19.21 -3.60
C VAL A 308 -13.55 -19.74 -2.20
N VAL A 309 -13.81 -18.96 -1.17
CA VAL A 309 -13.63 -19.36 0.24
C VAL A 309 -14.87 -18.91 1.01
N ALA A 310 -15.44 -19.80 1.82
CA ALA A 310 -16.61 -19.57 2.64
C ALA A 310 -16.37 -20.14 4.05
N GLY A 311 -15.99 -19.30 5.00
CA GLY A 311 -15.51 -19.71 6.31
C GLY A 311 -14.34 -20.71 6.21
N LEU A 312 -14.55 -21.94 6.71
CA LEU A 312 -13.58 -23.04 6.67
C LEU A 312 -13.57 -23.80 5.33
N TYR A 313 -14.60 -23.66 4.50
CA TYR A 313 -14.67 -24.27 3.17
C TYR A 313 -13.94 -23.41 2.14
N GLY A 314 -13.31 -24.05 1.15
CA GLY A 314 -12.79 -23.36 -0.01
C GLY A 314 -12.65 -24.24 -1.24
N SER A 315 -12.52 -23.58 -2.38
CA SER A 315 -12.52 -24.18 -3.71
C SER A 315 -11.73 -23.32 -4.67
N ARG A 316 -10.66 -23.87 -5.25
CA ARG A 316 -9.87 -23.24 -6.32
C ARG A 316 -9.99 -24.06 -7.60
N ARG A 317 -10.42 -23.42 -8.68
CA ARG A 317 -10.43 -23.95 -10.04
C ARG A 317 -9.38 -23.19 -10.87
N ASP A 318 -8.74 -23.89 -11.77
CA ASP A 318 -7.56 -23.45 -12.53
C ASP A 318 -7.58 -24.23 -13.86
N PRO A 319 -6.96 -23.76 -14.96
CA PRO A 319 -6.85 -24.55 -16.18
C PRO A 319 -6.27 -25.95 -15.93
N LEU A 320 -5.26 -26.06 -15.06
CA LEU A 320 -4.55 -27.32 -14.75
C LEU A 320 -5.21 -28.16 -13.63
N GLN A 321 -5.87 -27.54 -12.65
CA GLN A 321 -6.30 -28.24 -11.43
C GLN A 321 -7.64 -27.75 -10.86
N HIS A 322 -8.29 -28.58 -10.06
CA HIS A 322 -9.44 -28.19 -9.22
C HIS A 322 -9.31 -28.75 -7.81
N ASN A 323 -9.03 -27.87 -6.85
CA ASN A 323 -8.84 -28.22 -5.43
C ASN A 323 -10.00 -27.68 -4.59
N ARG A 324 -10.43 -28.43 -3.58
CA ARG A 324 -11.48 -28.09 -2.61
C ARG A 324 -11.02 -28.49 -1.21
N TRP A 325 -11.50 -27.83 -0.18
CA TRP A 325 -11.15 -28.14 1.20
C TRP A 325 -12.23 -27.71 2.19
N LEU A 326 -12.21 -28.32 3.37
CA LEU A 326 -12.94 -27.93 4.56
C LEU A 326 -11.95 -28.06 5.73
N ALA A 327 -11.30 -26.97 6.09
CA ALA A 327 -10.13 -27.02 6.99
C ALA A 327 -10.54 -27.27 8.46
N PRO A 328 -9.79 -28.10 9.23
CA PRO A 328 -8.63 -28.92 8.82
C PRO A 328 -9.02 -30.32 8.30
N LEU A 329 -10.30 -30.69 8.34
CA LEU A 329 -10.76 -32.08 8.25
C LEU A 329 -10.66 -32.70 6.86
N TRP A 330 -10.90 -31.95 5.79
CA TRP A 330 -11.00 -32.51 4.43
C TRP A 330 -10.30 -31.68 3.36
N TRP A 331 -9.72 -32.37 2.38
CA TRP A 331 -9.12 -31.82 1.19
C TRP A 331 -9.38 -32.73 -0.03
N SER A 332 -9.61 -32.13 -1.18
CA SER A 332 -9.85 -32.81 -2.46
C SER A 332 -9.11 -32.06 -3.55
N SER A 333 -8.47 -32.78 -4.47
CA SER A 333 -7.68 -32.23 -5.56
C SER A 333 -7.88 -33.06 -6.82
N HIS A 334 -8.12 -32.40 -7.93
CA HIS A 334 -8.28 -33.01 -9.25
C HIS A 334 -7.29 -32.35 -10.19
N ASP A 335 -6.22 -33.07 -10.52
CA ASP A 335 -5.25 -32.71 -11.54
C ASP A 335 -5.82 -33.10 -12.92
N LYS A 336 -6.01 -32.13 -13.81
CA LYS A 336 -6.76 -32.34 -15.06
C LYS A 336 -5.94 -33.00 -16.17
N PRO A 337 -4.68 -32.62 -16.46
CA PRO A 337 -3.90 -33.27 -17.51
C PRO A 337 -3.67 -34.77 -17.29
N THR A 338 -3.79 -35.24 -16.04
CA THR A 338 -3.59 -36.65 -15.66
C THR A 338 -4.87 -37.37 -15.21
N ASP A 339 -6.01 -36.67 -15.16
CA ASP A 339 -7.27 -37.02 -14.45
C ASP A 339 -7.06 -37.66 -13.06
N VAL A 340 -5.99 -37.26 -12.34
CA VAL A 340 -5.72 -37.77 -11.00
C VAL A 340 -6.57 -37.02 -9.98
N ARG A 341 -7.48 -37.73 -9.32
CA ARG A 341 -8.30 -37.23 -8.21
C ARG A 341 -7.75 -37.77 -6.90
N THR A 342 -7.36 -36.89 -5.97
CA THR A 342 -6.95 -37.25 -4.61
C THR A 342 -7.91 -36.63 -3.60
N ASN A 343 -8.40 -37.40 -2.64
CA ASN A 343 -9.15 -36.88 -1.49
C ASN A 343 -8.43 -37.31 -0.21
N VAL A 344 -8.54 -36.49 0.84
CA VAL A 344 -7.99 -36.74 2.17
C VAL A 344 -9.04 -36.30 3.18
N VAL A 345 -9.37 -37.19 4.12
CA VAL A 345 -10.09 -36.89 5.37
C VAL A 345 -9.11 -37.16 6.50
N LEU A 346 -8.66 -36.12 7.21
CA LEU A 346 -7.70 -36.27 8.30
C LEU A 346 -8.42 -36.63 9.61
N PRO A 347 -7.92 -37.61 10.41
CA PRO A 347 -6.84 -38.56 10.11
C PRO A 347 -7.33 -39.85 9.41
N LEU A 348 -8.62 -39.96 9.11
CA LEU A 348 -9.32 -41.22 8.79
C LEU A 348 -8.84 -41.93 7.51
N PHE A 349 -8.74 -41.23 6.37
CA PHE A 349 -8.35 -41.86 5.11
C PHE A 349 -7.86 -40.89 4.03
N ARG A 350 -7.20 -41.45 3.03
CA ARG A 350 -6.86 -40.82 1.74
C ARG A 350 -7.37 -41.71 0.62
N SER A 351 -8.06 -41.16 -0.38
CA SER A 351 -8.31 -41.85 -1.64
C SER A 351 -7.54 -41.19 -2.79
N ARG A 352 -7.11 -41.99 -3.76
CA ARG A 352 -6.50 -41.53 -5.01
C ARG A 352 -7.02 -42.35 -6.18
N THR A 353 -7.75 -41.72 -7.08
CA THR A 353 -8.22 -42.27 -8.35
C THR A 353 -7.46 -41.64 -9.51
N SER A 354 -7.27 -42.43 -10.56
CA SER A 354 -6.64 -42.12 -11.84
C SER A 354 -7.25 -43.08 -12.88
N PRO A 355 -7.19 -42.79 -14.19
CA PRO A 355 -7.83 -43.62 -15.21
C PRO A 355 -7.49 -45.12 -15.11
N ASP A 356 -6.24 -45.45 -14.77
CA ASP A 356 -5.79 -46.84 -14.62
C ASP A 356 -5.97 -47.44 -13.22
N ARG A 357 -6.16 -46.63 -12.16
CA ARG A 357 -6.12 -47.12 -10.76
C ARG A 357 -6.91 -46.26 -9.78
N SER A 358 -7.63 -46.92 -8.88
CA SER A 358 -8.15 -46.34 -7.63
C SER A 358 -7.48 -46.98 -6.42
N ARG A 359 -7.11 -46.15 -5.44
CA ARG A 359 -6.47 -46.55 -4.18
C ARG A 359 -7.14 -45.83 -3.00
N VAL A 360 -7.24 -46.51 -1.86
CA VAL A 360 -7.65 -45.95 -0.57
C VAL A 360 -6.64 -46.38 0.49
N ASP A 361 -6.09 -45.42 1.24
CA ASP A 361 -5.16 -45.63 2.35
C ASP A 361 -5.83 -45.13 3.64
N THR A 362 -5.90 -45.97 4.67
CA THR A 362 -6.34 -45.60 6.04
C THR A 362 -5.21 -45.94 7.03
N PRO A 363 -5.21 -45.41 8.26
CA PRO A 363 -4.22 -45.79 9.28
C PRO A 363 -4.15 -47.30 9.58
N LEU A 364 -5.25 -48.03 9.37
CA LEU A 364 -5.36 -49.47 9.67
C LEU A 364 -5.19 -50.37 8.44
N ALA A 365 -5.57 -49.89 7.25
CA ALA A 365 -5.62 -50.71 6.04
C ALA A 365 -5.52 -49.90 4.74
N SER A 366 -4.97 -50.50 3.70
CA SER A 366 -4.88 -49.98 2.33
C SER A 366 -5.60 -50.88 1.32
N TRP A 367 -6.15 -50.31 0.26
CA TRP A 367 -6.87 -50.98 -0.82
C TRP A 367 -6.47 -50.36 -2.17
N GLU A 368 -6.23 -51.15 -3.22
CA GLU A 368 -5.95 -50.69 -4.59
C GLU A 368 -6.73 -51.55 -5.60
N ARG A 369 -7.25 -50.95 -6.68
CA ARG A 369 -7.95 -51.62 -7.78
C ARG A 369 -7.54 -50.97 -9.10
N GLY A 370 -7.05 -51.76 -10.04
CA GLY A 370 -6.62 -51.31 -11.37
C GLY A 370 -7.64 -51.59 -12.47
N SER A 371 -7.53 -50.84 -13.57
CA SER A 371 -8.32 -50.95 -14.80
C SER A 371 -8.29 -52.36 -15.39
N LYS A 372 -7.12 -53.00 -15.41
CA LYS A 372 -6.86 -54.32 -16.00
C LYS A 372 -7.10 -55.48 -15.02
N GLY A 373 -8.10 -55.35 -14.15
CA GLY A 373 -8.53 -56.40 -13.21
C GLY A 373 -7.57 -56.70 -12.05
N SER A 374 -6.56 -55.86 -11.82
CA SER A 374 -5.67 -56.00 -10.67
C SER A 374 -6.29 -55.45 -9.38
N PHE A 375 -5.94 -56.05 -8.26
CA PHE A 375 -6.46 -55.75 -6.93
C PHE A 375 -5.32 -55.84 -5.91
N ALA A 376 -5.32 -54.98 -4.90
CA ALA A 376 -4.54 -55.18 -3.70
C ALA A 376 -5.31 -54.73 -2.45
N PHE A 377 -4.99 -55.34 -1.33
CA PHE A 377 -5.51 -55.04 -0.01
C PHE A 377 -4.42 -55.29 1.03
N GLY A 378 -4.45 -54.61 2.17
CA GLY A 378 -3.60 -54.98 3.29
C GLY A 378 -4.02 -54.29 4.58
N VAL A 379 -3.75 -54.95 5.69
CA VAL A 379 -4.05 -54.49 7.06
C VAL A 379 -2.72 -54.25 7.76
N HIS A 380 -2.40 -52.98 8.02
CA HIS A 380 -1.07 -52.57 8.49
C HIS A 380 -0.73 -53.11 9.89
N PRO A 381 -1.62 -53.07 10.90
CA PRO A 381 -1.33 -53.67 12.21
C PRO A 381 -1.11 -55.19 12.18
N LEU A 382 -1.74 -55.89 11.22
CA LEU A 382 -1.64 -57.35 11.08
C LEU A 382 -0.54 -57.79 10.11
N LEU A 383 0.20 -56.86 9.49
CA LEU A 383 1.22 -57.15 8.47
C LEU A 383 0.71 -58.09 7.34
N THR A 384 -0.59 -58.01 7.03
CA THR A 384 -1.25 -58.83 6.01
C THR A 384 -1.40 -58.02 4.74
N TYR A 385 -0.97 -58.56 3.61
CA TYR A 385 -0.97 -57.90 2.30
C TYR A 385 -1.31 -58.91 1.19
N VAL A 386 -2.39 -58.64 0.46
CA VAL A 386 -2.89 -59.43 -0.67
C VAL A 386 -2.81 -58.58 -1.93
N ARG A 387 -2.27 -59.13 -3.02
CA ARG A 387 -2.27 -58.50 -4.34
C ARG A 387 -2.51 -59.55 -5.41
N ARG A 388 -3.49 -59.31 -6.28
CA ARG A 388 -3.79 -60.11 -7.47
C ARG A 388 -3.61 -59.26 -8.72
N ASP A 389 -2.88 -59.78 -9.70
CA ASP A 389 -2.56 -59.08 -10.95
C ASP A 389 -2.63 -60.10 -12.10
N PRO A 390 -3.73 -60.12 -12.88
CA PRO A 390 -4.06 -61.27 -13.75
C PRO A 390 -3.14 -61.42 -14.97
N LYS A 391 -2.17 -60.51 -15.17
CA LYS A 391 -1.21 -60.56 -16.28
C LYS A 391 0.26 -60.44 -15.85
N ARG A 392 0.56 -60.41 -14.54
CA ARG A 392 1.92 -60.24 -14.01
C ARG A 392 2.16 -61.07 -12.75
N VAL A 393 2.16 -60.43 -11.58
CA VAL A 393 2.58 -61.04 -10.31
C VAL A 393 1.51 -60.83 -9.26
N SER A 394 0.89 -61.91 -8.79
CA SER A 394 0.14 -61.91 -7.54
C SER A 394 1.05 -62.28 -6.36
N HIS A 395 0.77 -61.73 -5.19
CA HIS A 395 1.34 -62.20 -3.94
C HIS A 395 0.35 -62.00 -2.79
N ASP A 396 0.23 -63.03 -1.96
CA ASP A 396 -0.58 -63.03 -0.75
C ASP A 396 0.37 -63.23 0.44
N VAL A 397 0.21 -62.47 1.52
CA VAL A 397 1.04 -62.50 2.73
C VAL A 397 0.11 -62.28 3.93
N VAL A 398 0.17 -63.16 4.93
CA VAL A 398 -0.72 -63.12 6.10
C VAL A 398 0.11 -63.19 7.38
N LEU A 399 -0.15 -62.29 8.33
CA LEU A 399 0.61 -62.15 9.59
C LEU A 399 2.13 -62.05 9.35
N GLY A 400 2.54 -61.13 8.48
CA GLY A 400 3.96 -60.95 8.10
C GLY A 400 4.56 -62.12 7.31
N GLY A 401 3.74 -63.09 6.89
CA GLY A 401 4.14 -64.33 6.25
C GLY A 401 4.24 -65.53 7.21
N LEU A 402 4.09 -65.31 8.53
CA LEU A 402 4.17 -66.37 9.55
C LEU A 402 3.07 -67.42 9.40
N ALA A 403 1.84 -67.00 9.09
CA ALA A 403 0.72 -67.91 8.87
C ALA A 403 0.72 -68.46 7.43
N TYR A 404 0.90 -67.59 6.44
CA TYR A 404 0.87 -67.96 5.03
C TYR A 404 1.53 -66.90 4.16
N TRP A 405 2.21 -67.34 3.11
CA TRP A 405 2.54 -66.49 1.97
C TRP A 405 2.50 -67.25 0.64
N ARG A 406 2.21 -66.55 -0.45
CA ARG A 406 2.22 -67.06 -1.82
C ARG A 406 2.69 -65.97 -2.77
N ARG A 407 3.38 -66.34 -3.83
CA ARG A 407 3.66 -65.52 -5.01
C ARG A 407 3.40 -66.34 -6.26
N HIS A 408 2.61 -65.81 -7.18
CA HIS A 408 2.43 -66.37 -8.51
C HIS A 408 2.98 -65.38 -9.53
N ASP A 409 3.91 -65.80 -10.37
CA ASP A 409 4.57 -64.98 -11.36
C ASP A 409 4.32 -65.56 -12.75
N LEU A 410 3.41 -64.93 -13.49
CA LEU A 410 3.04 -65.32 -14.85
C LEU A 410 4.09 -64.90 -15.89
N THR A 411 5.10 -64.12 -15.46
CA THR A 411 6.12 -63.48 -16.29
C THR A 411 7.53 -64.05 -16.07
N ALA A 412 7.66 -65.16 -15.35
CA ALA A 412 8.94 -65.78 -15.05
C ALA A 412 9.59 -66.45 -16.28
N VAL A 413 10.89 -66.20 -16.46
CA VAL A 413 11.71 -66.88 -17.47
C VAL A 413 11.73 -68.38 -17.18
N GLY A 414 11.46 -69.22 -18.18
CA GLY A 414 11.24 -70.66 -17.99
C GLY A 414 9.80 -71.07 -17.68
N GLY A 415 8.84 -70.15 -17.84
CA GLY A 415 7.39 -70.41 -17.70
C GLY A 415 6.82 -70.04 -16.33
N PRO A 416 5.48 -70.08 -16.18
CA PRO A 416 4.80 -69.58 -14.99
C PRO A 416 5.32 -70.20 -13.69
N GLN A 417 5.74 -69.35 -12.75
CA GLN A 417 6.27 -69.77 -11.46
C GLN A 417 5.21 -69.58 -10.37
N SER A 418 4.84 -70.66 -9.68
CA SER A 418 4.09 -70.61 -8.42
C SER A 418 5.04 -70.89 -7.26
N THR A 419 4.94 -70.11 -6.19
CA THR A 419 5.70 -70.33 -4.94
C THR A 419 4.80 -70.03 -3.75
N TRP A 420 4.81 -70.89 -2.74
CA TRP A 420 3.98 -70.74 -1.55
C TRP A 420 4.72 -71.23 -0.31
N GLY A 421 4.33 -70.76 0.87
CA GLY A 421 4.86 -71.24 2.13
C GLY A 421 4.01 -70.89 3.35
N VAL A 422 4.36 -71.51 4.48
CA VAL A 422 3.75 -71.33 5.80
C VAL A 422 4.88 -70.98 6.76
N GLY A 423 5.00 -69.69 7.09
CA GLY A 423 6.10 -69.16 7.89
C GLY A 423 7.48 -69.50 7.29
N PRO A 424 8.49 -69.75 8.15
CA PRO A 424 9.75 -70.34 7.74
C PRO A 424 9.69 -71.88 7.62
N LEU A 425 8.52 -72.51 7.84
CA LEU A 425 8.43 -73.95 8.11
C LEU A 425 8.35 -74.79 6.83
N VAL A 426 7.46 -74.42 5.90
CA VAL A 426 7.26 -75.17 4.64
C VAL A 426 7.25 -74.18 3.49
N TYR A 427 7.92 -74.52 2.39
CA TYR A 427 7.72 -73.81 1.12
C TYR A 427 7.82 -74.72 -0.11
N GLY A 428 6.89 -74.53 -1.05
CA GLY A 428 6.86 -75.23 -2.34
C GLY A 428 7.10 -74.26 -3.50
N ARG A 429 7.75 -74.74 -4.56
CA ARG A 429 7.94 -74.02 -5.84
C ARG A 429 7.69 -74.96 -7.01
N THR A 430 6.92 -74.48 -7.98
CA THR A 430 6.72 -75.11 -9.29
C THR A 430 7.01 -74.10 -10.41
N GLN A 431 7.68 -74.54 -11.46
CA GLN A 431 8.03 -73.72 -12.63
C GLN A 431 8.35 -74.66 -13.81
N GLY A 432 7.42 -74.77 -14.77
CA GLY A 432 7.48 -75.81 -15.81
C GLY A 432 7.60 -77.22 -15.20
N ASP A 433 8.50 -78.03 -15.75
CA ASP A 433 8.82 -79.38 -15.25
C ASP A 433 9.50 -79.38 -13.87
N ARG A 434 10.10 -78.27 -13.45
CA ARG A 434 10.81 -78.18 -12.17
C ARG A 434 9.82 -78.06 -11.03
N ARG A 435 9.75 -79.12 -10.21
CA ARG A 435 8.92 -79.19 -8.98
C ARG A 435 9.83 -79.42 -7.78
N SER A 436 9.60 -78.65 -6.71
CA SER A 436 10.35 -78.75 -5.45
C SER A 436 9.46 -78.45 -4.25
N VAL A 437 9.51 -79.29 -3.21
CA VAL A 437 8.83 -79.09 -1.93
C VAL A 437 9.85 -79.24 -0.81
N ASN A 438 9.83 -78.30 0.13
CA ASN A 438 10.85 -78.15 1.15
C ASN A 438 10.18 -77.94 2.52
N VAL A 439 10.54 -78.75 3.50
CA VAL A 439 10.05 -78.73 4.89
C VAL A 439 11.24 -78.49 5.79
N TRP A 440 11.44 -77.24 6.24
CA TRP A 440 12.61 -76.83 7.01
C TRP A 440 12.74 -77.51 8.38
N PRO A 441 11.68 -77.68 9.21
CA PRO A 441 11.79 -78.35 10.51
C PRO A 441 12.15 -79.83 10.39
N ALA A 442 11.60 -80.51 9.38
CA ALA A 442 11.96 -81.88 9.03
C ALA A 442 13.18 -81.97 8.11
N LEU A 443 13.86 -80.84 7.86
CA LEU A 443 15.10 -80.72 7.07
C LEU A 443 15.05 -81.49 5.72
N SER A 444 13.88 -81.51 5.10
CA SER A 444 13.57 -82.38 3.96
C SER A 444 13.27 -81.58 2.69
N PHE A 445 14.01 -81.88 1.62
CA PHE A 445 13.98 -81.18 0.34
C PHE A 445 13.86 -82.21 -0.79
N PHE A 446 12.73 -82.19 -1.50
CA PHE A 446 12.44 -83.16 -2.56
C PHE A 446 12.19 -82.45 -3.88
N GLY A 447 12.79 -82.93 -4.96
CA GLY A 447 12.48 -82.38 -6.29
C GLY A 447 13.20 -83.05 -7.46
N ARG A 448 12.84 -82.56 -8.65
CA ARG A 448 13.35 -83.02 -9.95
C ARG A 448 13.60 -81.82 -10.85
N ASP A 449 14.65 -81.92 -11.67
CA ASP A 449 15.05 -80.90 -12.65
C ASP A 449 15.56 -81.62 -13.91
N GLY A 450 14.65 -81.90 -14.84
CA GLY A 450 14.91 -82.74 -16.02
C GLY A 450 15.32 -84.17 -15.68
N SER A 451 16.54 -84.55 -16.06
CA SER A 451 17.18 -85.84 -15.75
C SER A 451 17.69 -85.92 -14.29
N LYS A 452 17.94 -84.78 -13.65
CA LYS A 452 18.47 -84.71 -12.29
C LYS A 452 17.37 -84.96 -11.27
N ARG A 453 17.66 -85.86 -10.32
CA ARG A 453 16.81 -86.17 -9.18
C ARG A 453 17.59 -85.88 -7.90
N TYR A 454 16.94 -85.26 -6.92
CA TYR A 454 17.50 -85.10 -5.59
C TYR A 454 16.48 -85.52 -4.53
N GLN A 455 16.94 -86.41 -3.65
CA GLN A 455 16.23 -86.81 -2.44
C GLN A 455 17.14 -86.44 -1.27
N VAL A 456 16.72 -85.44 -0.50
CA VAL A 456 17.51 -84.87 0.60
C VAL A 456 16.63 -84.87 1.84
N VAL A 457 16.94 -85.75 2.77
CA VAL A 457 16.39 -85.80 4.14
C VAL A 457 17.57 -85.53 5.06
N THR A 458 17.93 -84.26 5.24
CA THR A 458 19.18 -83.91 5.94
C THR A 458 18.99 -84.02 7.46
N PRO A 459 19.95 -84.55 8.24
CA PRO A 459 21.27 -85.07 7.85
C PRO A 459 21.30 -86.54 7.41
N LEU A 460 20.18 -87.27 7.46
CA LEU A 460 20.15 -88.73 7.32
C LEU A 460 20.54 -89.24 5.92
N LEU A 461 20.12 -88.57 4.84
CA LEU A 461 20.41 -89.00 3.47
C LEU A 461 20.41 -87.82 2.49
N TRP A 462 21.48 -87.65 1.72
CA TRP A 462 21.45 -86.91 0.46
C TRP A 462 21.84 -87.87 -0.67
N HIS A 463 20.91 -88.08 -1.59
CA HIS A 463 21.17 -88.82 -2.83
C HIS A 463 20.94 -87.89 -4.02
N VAL A 464 22.03 -87.57 -4.72
CA VAL A 464 22.03 -86.68 -5.90
C VAL A 464 22.85 -87.32 -7.01
N THR A 465 22.20 -87.59 -8.14
CA THR A 465 22.80 -88.27 -9.30
C THR A 465 22.63 -87.43 -10.57
N ASP A 466 23.71 -87.31 -11.35
CA ASP A 466 23.75 -86.67 -12.66
C ASP A 466 24.47 -87.63 -13.65
N PRO A 467 23.75 -88.62 -14.22
CA PRO A 467 24.36 -89.73 -14.95
C PRO A 467 25.19 -89.28 -16.17
N GLN A 468 24.78 -88.20 -16.84
CA GLN A 468 25.47 -87.68 -18.03
C GLN A 468 26.83 -87.02 -17.73
N ARG A 469 27.14 -86.71 -16.46
CA ARG A 469 28.38 -86.03 -16.07
C ARG A 469 29.32 -86.91 -15.24
N SER A 470 29.07 -88.22 -15.19
CA SER A 470 29.76 -89.17 -14.32
C SER A 470 29.82 -88.74 -12.85
N ARG A 471 28.86 -87.92 -12.42
CA ARG A 471 28.92 -87.18 -11.16
C ARG A 471 28.01 -87.83 -10.13
N ARG A 472 28.63 -88.47 -9.13
CA ARG A 472 27.94 -89.13 -8.00
C ARG A 472 28.25 -88.39 -6.69
N THR A 473 27.21 -88.11 -5.92
CA THR A 473 27.32 -87.57 -4.56
C THR A 473 26.46 -88.41 -3.63
N ILE A 474 27.08 -88.98 -2.60
CA ILE A 474 26.38 -89.72 -1.54
C ILE A 474 26.71 -89.03 -0.22
N VAL A 475 25.66 -88.74 0.56
CA VAL A 475 25.75 -88.45 1.99
C VAL A 475 24.84 -89.44 2.70
N ALA A 476 25.39 -90.29 3.55
CA ALA A 476 24.68 -91.33 4.29
C ALA A 476 24.94 -91.11 5.79
N GLY A 477 23.97 -90.49 6.46
CA GLY A 477 24.15 -89.92 7.79
C GLY A 477 25.38 -89.00 7.82
N PRO A 478 26.37 -89.27 8.70
CA PRO A 478 27.58 -88.46 8.75
C PRO A 478 28.55 -88.73 7.59
N LEU A 479 28.51 -89.86 6.90
CA LEU A 479 29.53 -90.18 5.88
C LEU A 479 29.19 -89.54 4.54
N TYR A 480 30.12 -88.77 3.95
CA TYR A 480 30.00 -88.25 2.59
C TYR A 480 31.20 -88.62 1.71
N TRP A 481 30.90 -88.87 0.43
CA TRP A 481 31.92 -89.09 -0.59
C TRP A 481 31.50 -88.44 -1.91
N HIS A 482 32.43 -87.70 -2.52
CA HIS A 482 32.25 -87.08 -3.82
C HIS A 482 33.48 -87.27 -4.70
N ARG A 483 33.26 -87.77 -5.91
CA ARG A 483 34.28 -88.02 -6.93
C ARG A 483 33.84 -87.40 -8.26
N ASP A 484 34.80 -86.81 -8.94
CA ASP A 484 34.72 -86.37 -10.33
C ASP A 484 36.03 -86.75 -11.07
N ALA A 485 36.28 -86.17 -12.24
CA ALA A 485 37.47 -86.44 -13.03
C ALA A 485 38.73 -85.63 -12.62
N ALA A 486 38.59 -84.64 -11.72
CA ALA A 486 39.65 -83.71 -11.33
C ALA A 486 40.18 -83.93 -9.90
N GLY A 487 39.45 -84.67 -9.06
CA GLY A 487 39.93 -85.03 -7.73
C GLY A 487 38.96 -85.89 -6.91
N SER A 488 39.30 -86.04 -5.63
CA SER A 488 38.48 -86.74 -4.64
C SER A 488 38.25 -85.87 -3.40
N ASN A 489 37.03 -85.92 -2.88
CA ASN A 489 36.62 -85.22 -1.67
C ASN A 489 35.86 -86.21 -0.78
N ALA A 490 36.29 -86.38 0.46
CA ALA A 490 35.76 -87.41 1.36
C ALA A 490 35.69 -86.91 2.80
N GLY A 491 34.76 -87.43 3.59
CA GLY A 491 34.76 -87.15 5.01
C GLY A 491 33.58 -87.72 5.79
N LEU A 492 33.68 -87.52 7.10
CA LEU A 492 32.68 -87.84 8.10
C LEU A 492 32.02 -86.52 8.53
N ALA A 493 31.15 -85.95 7.70
CA ALA A 493 30.35 -84.77 8.02
C ALA A 493 29.50 -84.96 9.31
N PRO A 494 29.17 -83.90 10.06
CA PRO A 494 29.82 -82.60 10.09
C PRO A 494 31.17 -82.64 10.82
N LEU A 495 31.72 -83.81 11.14
CA LEU A 495 32.94 -83.94 11.94
C LEU A 495 34.21 -83.59 11.14
N VAL A 496 34.48 -84.22 9.99
CA VAL A 496 35.71 -84.08 9.18
C VAL A 496 35.40 -84.10 7.67
N PHE A 497 36.09 -83.26 6.88
CA PHE A 497 36.05 -83.14 5.42
C PHE A 497 37.47 -82.94 4.91
N ALA A 498 37.92 -83.68 3.91
CA ALA A 498 39.23 -83.49 3.29
C ALA A 498 39.15 -83.58 1.76
N GLY A 499 40.05 -82.86 1.09
CA GLY A 499 40.18 -82.92 -0.35
C GLY A 499 41.55 -82.43 -0.85
N SER A 500 42.05 -83.12 -1.87
CA SER A 500 43.34 -82.86 -2.50
C SER A 500 43.20 -82.80 -4.01
N GLY A 501 43.61 -81.68 -4.60
CA GLY A 501 43.72 -81.51 -6.05
C GLY A 501 44.95 -80.68 -6.41
N PRO A 502 45.34 -80.61 -7.70
CA PRO A 502 46.62 -80.05 -8.13
C PRO A 502 46.81 -78.56 -7.81
N GLN A 503 45.73 -77.79 -7.61
CA GLN A 503 45.81 -76.36 -7.28
C GLN A 503 45.69 -76.06 -5.77
N ARG A 504 45.05 -76.93 -4.99
CA ARG A 504 44.64 -76.65 -3.59
C ARG A 504 44.61 -77.93 -2.75
N ARG A 505 45.09 -77.84 -1.51
CA ARG A 505 44.85 -78.83 -0.45
C ARG A 505 43.97 -78.22 0.62
N TYR A 506 42.99 -78.96 1.13
CA TYR A 506 42.15 -78.50 2.23
C TYR A 506 41.73 -79.62 3.19
N ALA A 507 41.52 -79.24 4.46
CA ALA A 507 40.97 -80.08 5.51
C ALA A 507 40.08 -79.23 6.42
N VAL A 508 38.84 -79.62 6.63
CA VAL A 508 37.85 -78.95 7.48
C VAL A 508 37.35 -79.94 8.52
N ILE A 509 37.21 -79.53 9.78
CA ILE A 509 36.67 -80.34 10.87
C ILE A 509 35.51 -79.56 11.49
N PRO A 510 34.30 -79.50 10.88
CA PRO A 510 33.26 -78.56 11.30
C PRO A 510 32.70 -78.78 12.72
N ALA A 511 32.88 -79.95 13.33
CA ALA A 511 32.59 -80.15 14.76
C ALA A 511 33.52 -79.33 15.67
N LEU A 512 34.79 -79.15 15.26
CA LEU A 512 35.72 -78.16 15.83
C LEU A 512 35.66 -76.82 15.08
N GLY A 513 34.70 -76.67 14.15
CA GLY A 513 34.59 -75.65 13.10
C GLY A 513 35.84 -75.38 12.27
N PHE A 514 36.90 -76.18 12.42
CA PHE A 514 38.24 -75.93 11.88
C PHE A 514 38.25 -76.05 10.36
N GLY A 515 39.13 -75.33 9.66
CA GLY A 515 39.18 -75.29 8.20
C GLY A 515 40.48 -74.71 7.69
N HIS A 516 41.41 -75.58 7.29
CA HIS A 516 42.66 -75.21 6.64
C HIS A 516 42.57 -75.36 5.11
N VAL A 517 43.04 -74.36 4.37
CA VAL A 517 43.17 -74.34 2.91
C VAL A 517 44.54 -73.74 2.55
N ALA A 518 45.33 -74.46 1.75
CA ALA A 518 46.61 -73.99 1.23
C ALA A 518 46.59 -73.96 -0.31
N ARG A 519 47.02 -72.85 -0.91
CA ARG A 519 47.17 -72.68 -2.37
C ARG A 519 48.64 -72.66 -2.75
N GLN A 520 49.15 -73.81 -3.17
CA GLN A 520 50.59 -74.02 -3.37
C GLN A 520 51.20 -73.03 -4.38
N GLN A 521 50.51 -72.75 -5.49
CA GLN A 521 50.98 -71.81 -6.53
C GLN A 521 50.95 -70.33 -6.12
N GLN A 522 50.20 -69.95 -5.07
CA GLN A 522 50.03 -68.55 -4.65
C GLN A 522 50.73 -68.22 -3.31
N GLN A 523 51.44 -69.20 -2.72
CA GLN A 523 52.11 -69.10 -1.43
C GLN A 523 51.22 -68.50 -0.32
N ASP A 524 49.92 -68.83 -0.31
CA ASP A 524 49.01 -68.42 0.75
C ASP A 524 48.26 -69.57 1.41
N ALA A 525 48.00 -69.36 2.70
CA ALA A 525 47.35 -70.32 3.58
C ALA A 525 46.29 -69.60 4.43
N LEU A 526 45.11 -70.20 4.49
CA LEU A 526 43.99 -69.79 5.33
C LEU A 526 43.67 -70.93 6.28
N THR A 527 43.64 -70.65 7.58
CA THR A 527 43.08 -71.51 8.61
C THR A 527 41.94 -70.76 9.28
N VAL A 528 40.83 -71.45 9.54
CA VAL A 528 39.61 -70.93 10.18
C VAL A 528 39.20 -71.95 11.26
N SER A 529 38.51 -71.49 12.29
CA SER A 529 37.81 -72.27 13.33
C SER A 529 36.94 -71.31 14.15
N PRO A 530 35.99 -71.79 14.98
CA PRO A 530 35.11 -70.93 15.78
C PRO A 530 35.87 -70.16 16.85
N LEU A 531 37.06 -70.63 17.22
CA LEU A 531 37.93 -70.04 18.23
C LEU A 531 39.19 -69.41 17.66
N PHE A 532 39.54 -69.61 16.38
CA PHE A 532 40.80 -69.11 15.79
C PHE A 532 40.78 -69.01 14.26
N VAL A 533 41.24 -67.88 13.71
CA VAL A 533 41.44 -67.65 12.28
C VAL A 533 42.89 -67.22 12.03
N ARG A 534 43.51 -67.69 10.94
CA ARG A 534 44.85 -67.30 10.48
C ARG A 534 44.89 -67.26 8.95
N TYR A 535 45.09 -66.09 8.37
CA TYR A 535 45.48 -65.93 6.97
C TYR A 535 46.93 -65.44 6.91
N ALA A 536 47.75 -66.07 6.07
CA ALA A 536 49.12 -65.66 5.80
C ALA A 536 49.40 -65.67 4.29
N ALA A 537 49.90 -64.54 3.79
CA ALA A 537 50.39 -64.34 2.43
C ALA A 537 51.47 -63.23 2.44
N PRO A 538 52.28 -63.08 1.38
CA PRO A 538 53.26 -61.97 1.28
C PRO A 538 52.63 -60.60 1.56
N GLY A 539 53.19 -59.87 2.53
CA GLY A 539 52.71 -58.55 2.95
C GLY A 539 51.31 -58.49 3.59
N ARG A 540 50.63 -59.63 3.80
CA ARG A 540 49.21 -59.69 4.24
C ARG A 540 49.01 -60.77 5.32
N ARG A 541 48.53 -60.37 6.49
CA ARG A 541 48.25 -61.27 7.63
C ARG A 541 46.85 -60.99 8.17
N THR A 542 46.08 -62.03 8.46
CA THR A 542 44.93 -61.93 9.38
C THR A 542 45.15 -62.92 10.51
N LEU A 543 44.88 -62.51 11.73
CA LEU A 543 44.57 -63.41 12.84
C LEU A 543 43.18 -63.09 13.38
N GLY A 544 42.54 -64.09 13.97
CA GLY A 544 41.29 -63.99 14.71
C GLY A 544 41.28 -65.02 15.83
N LEU A 545 40.52 -64.76 16.88
CA LEU A 545 40.23 -65.66 17.99
C LEU A 545 38.71 -65.61 18.23
N GLY A 546 37.96 -66.36 17.41
CA GLY A 546 36.50 -66.35 17.39
C GLY A 546 35.89 -64.96 17.19
N LEU A 547 34.85 -64.64 17.96
CA LEU A 547 34.35 -63.26 18.07
C LEU A 547 35.27 -62.37 18.93
N LEU A 548 36.10 -62.96 19.80
CA LEU A 548 36.85 -62.23 20.82
C LEU A 548 37.91 -61.32 20.21
N ALA A 549 38.96 -61.84 19.55
CA ALA A 549 40.06 -60.98 19.05
C ALA A 549 40.23 -61.06 17.52
N TRP A 550 40.69 -59.98 16.88
CA TRP A 550 41.10 -59.97 15.45
C TRP A 550 42.31 -59.06 15.23
N ASP A 551 43.17 -59.39 14.26
CA ASP A 551 44.26 -58.53 13.78
C ASP A 551 44.53 -58.73 12.29
N VAL A 552 44.13 -57.75 11.47
CA VAL A 552 44.21 -57.75 10.01
C VAL A 552 45.25 -56.72 9.57
N LYS A 553 46.41 -57.17 9.07
CA LYS A 553 47.46 -56.35 8.43
C LYS A 553 47.42 -56.49 6.91
N ARG A 554 47.34 -55.37 6.21
CA ARG A 554 47.52 -55.16 4.77
C ARG A 554 48.63 -54.10 4.57
N PRO A 555 49.17 -53.87 3.35
CA PRO A 555 50.35 -53.01 3.16
C PRO A 555 50.29 -51.61 3.77
N GLN A 556 49.17 -50.90 3.63
CA GLN A 556 48.97 -49.53 4.17
C GLN A 556 47.94 -49.46 5.31
N GLN A 557 47.42 -50.61 5.77
CA GLN A 557 46.27 -50.66 6.69
C GLN A 557 46.41 -51.76 7.74
N ARG A 558 46.11 -51.47 9.00
CA ARG A 558 45.99 -52.46 10.07
C ARG A 558 44.74 -52.23 10.91
N HIS A 559 43.92 -53.26 11.08
CA HIS A 559 42.78 -53.27 11.99
C HIS A 559 43.00 -54.31 13.07
N SER A 560 42.77 -53.97 14.35
CA SER A 560 42.93 -54.90 15.48
C SER A 560 41.73 -54.76 16.42
N VAL A 561 41.16 -55.84 16.92
CA VAL A 561 39.90 -55.86 17.69
C VAL A 561 40.05 -56.82 18.87
N LEU A 562 39.42 -56.50 19.99
CA LEU A 562 39.12 -57.42 21.10
C LEU A 562 37.67 -57.13 21.55
N PHE A 563 36.67 -57.72 20.91
CA PHE A 563 35.26 -57.41 21.13
C PHE A 563 34.78 -57.87 22.53
N PRO A 564 33.91 -57.09 23.22
CA PRO A 564 33.51 -55.72 22.89
C PRO A 564 34.55 -54.66 23.31
N LEU A 565 35.56 -55.06 24.10
CA LEU A 565 36.50 -54.23 24.85
C LEU A 565 37.36 -53.26 24.03
N TYR A 566 37.69 -53.55 22.77
CA TYR A 566 38.66 -52.79 21.97
C TYR A 566 38.44 -52.94 20.47
N TYR A 567 38.71 -51.87 19.73
CA TYR A 567 38.82 -51.80 18.29
C TYR A 567 39.87 -50.75 17.93
N ARG A 568 40.75 -51.03 16.98
CA ARG A 568 41.76 -50.12 16.44
C ARG A 568 41.75 -50.23 14.92
N ARG A 569 41.84 -49.09 14.25
CA ARG A 569 42.00 -48.97 12.79
C ARG A 569 43.12 -48.00 12.50
N GLN A 570 44.11 -48.43 11.73
CA GLN A 570 45.20 -47.62 11.21
C GLN A 570 45.16 -47.70 9.68
N VAL A 571 45.06 -46.56 9.01
CA VAL A 571 45.01 -46.42 7.55
C VAL A 571 45.84 -45.18 7.21
N ASN A 572 46.99 -45.39 6.57
CA ASN A 572 48.01 -44.35 6.40
C ASN A 572 48.29 -43.68 7.77
N ASP A 573 48.38 -42.35 7.83
CA ASP A 573 48.58 -41.57 9.07
C ASP A 573 47.32 -41.41 9.94
N THR A 574 46.22 -42.08 9.59
CA THR A 574 44.98 -42.05 10.37
C THR A 574 44.90 -43.24 11.32
N ARG A 575 44.81 -43.00 12.62
CA ARG A 575 44.73 -44.01 13.68
C ARG A 575 43.52 -43.76 14.58
N LEU A 576 42.51 -44.60 14.46
CA LEU A 576 41.32 -44.68 15.32
C LEU A 576 41.49 -45.82 16.34
N THR A 577 40.97 -45.64 17.55
CA THR A 577 40.83 -46.64 18.62
C THR A 577 39.48 -46.43 19.33
N VAL A 578 38.78 -47.49 19.72
CA VAL A 578 37.45 -47.47 20.36
C VAL A 578 37.37 -48.63 21.37
N THR A 579 36.62 -48.44 22.44
CA THR A 579 36.34 -49.37 23.56
C THR A 579 34.91 -49.08 24.07
N PRO A 580 34.29 -49.94 24.89
CA PRO A 580 32.99 -49.65 25.50
C PRO A 580 33.03 -48.42 26.42
N LEU A 581 34.20 -48.14 27.00
CA LEU A 581 34.45 -47.00 27.86
C LEU A 581 34.88 -45.74 27.10
N GLY A 582 34.94 -45.75 25.76
CA GLY A 582 35.32 -44.59 24.93
C GLY A 582 36.38 -44.89 23.86
N GLY A 583 36.85 -43.89 23.13
CA GLY A 583 37.76 -44.09 22.00
C GLY A 583 38.43 -42.80 21.52
N GLY A 584 39.52 -42.91 20.76
CA GLY A 584 40.24 -41.76 20.20
C GLY A 584 40.69 -41.92 18.75
N PHE A 585 40.71 -40.81 18.04
CA PHE A 585 41.04 -40.66 16.62
C PHE A 585 42.24 -39.73 16.47
N ARG A 586 43.19 -40.05 15.59
CA ARG A 586 44.28 -39.17 15.17
C ARG A 586 44.44 -39.23 13.65
N ARG A 587 44.71 -38.08 13.02
CA ARG A 587 45.04 -37.95 11.59
C ARG A 587 45.99 -36.77 11.42
N GLY A 588 47.28 -37.06 11.20
CA GLY A 588 48.34 -36.07 11.34
C GLY A 588 48.34 -35.47 12.76
N ASP A 589 48.31 -34.15 12.83
CA ASP A 589 48.38 -33.35 14.06
C ASP A 589 47.00 -33.26 14.74
N ARG A 590 45.92 -33.51 13.99
CA ARG A 590 44.57 -33.56 14.54
C ARG A 590 44.34 -34.82 15.36
N SER A 591 43.85 -34.66 16.58
CA SER A 591 43.54 -35.72 17.54
C SER A 591 42.21 -35.45 18.25
N PHE A 592 41.55 -36.52 18.69
CA PHE A 592 40.33 -36.50 19.51
C PHE A 592 40.29 -37.77 20.38
N TRP A 593 39.64 -37.70 21.54
CA TRP A 593 39.35 -38.84 22.40
C TRP A 593 38.08 -38.62 23.23
N LEU A 594 37.50 -39.73 23.66
CA LEU A 594 36.29 -39.87 24.47
C LEU A 594 36.56 -40.97 25.51
N ALA A 595 36.10 -40.80 26.75
CA ALA A 595 36.21 -41.74 27.86
C ALA A 595 34.94 -41.60 28.74
N GLY A 596 33.91 -42.40 28.43
CA GLY A 596 32.56 -42.21 28.97
C GLY A 596 32.02 -40.82 28.61
N PRO A 597 31.56 -40.00 29.58
CA PRO A 597 31.19 -38.61 29.33
C PRO A 597 32.40 -37.70 29.10
N ALA A 598 33.61 -38.10 29.52
CA ALA A 598 34.81 -37.28 29.35
C ALA A 598 35.26 -37.28 27.90
N PHE A 599 35.80 -36.17 27.41
CA PHE A 599 36.35 -36.09 26.05
C PHE A 599 37.53 -35.14 26.00
N GLY A 600 38.26 -35.15 24.88
CA GLY A 600 39.29 -34.17 24.58
C GLY A 600 39.85 -34.33 23.18
N GLY A 601 40.87 -33.54 22.83
CA GLY A 601 41.44 -33.53 21.49
C GLY A 601 42.17 -32.25 21.18
N GLY A 602 42.54 -32.07 19.92
CA GLY A 602 43.18 -30.86 19.43
C GLY A 602 43.94 -31.01 18.12
N ASP A 603 44.42 -29.88 17.65
CA ASP A 603 45.42 -29.71 16.60
C ASP A 603 46.45 -28.66 17.08
N ASP A 604 47.40 -28.28 16.24
CA ASP A 604 48.44 -27.31 16.63
C ASP A 604 47.86 -25.94 17.02
N THR A 605 46.66 -25.61 16.53
CA THR A 605 45.98 -24.35 16.81
C THR A 605 45.08 -24.39 18.05
N SER A 606 44.72 -25.58 18.54
CA SER A 606 43.72 -25.71 19.61
C SER A 606 43.77 -27.04 20.34
N ARG A 607 43.55 -27.04 21.65
CA ARG A 607 43.36 -28.27 22.45
C ARG A 607 42.11 -28.15 23.31
N HIS A 608 41.35 -29.23 23.46
CA HIS A 608 40.11 -29.25 24.25
C HIS A 608 40.03 -30.50 25.12
N ALA A 609 39.29 -30.38 26.23
CA ALA A 609 38.91 -31.47 27.12
C ALA A 609 37.62 -31.10 27.86
N GLY A 610 36.77 -32.07 28.22
CA GLY A 610 35.46 -31.81 28.82
C GLY A 610 34.80 -33.04 29.43
N LEU A 611 33.59 -32.86 29.98
CA LEU A 611 32.65 -33.90 30.42
C LEU A 611 31.27 -33.52 29.84
N PHE A 612 30.82 -34.18 28.79
CA PHE A 612 29.55 -33.81 28.14
C PHE A 612 28.33 -34.20 29.01
N PRO A 613 27.29 -33.34 29.13
CA PRO A 613 27.15 -31.97 28.62
C PRO A 613 27.66 -30.88 29.58
N LEU A 614 28.13 -31.26 30.78
CA LEU A 614 28.41 -30.36 31.89
C LEU A 614 29.63 -29.45 31.66
N PHE A 615 30.80 -29.99 31.33
CA PHE A 615 32.08 -29.27 31.34
C PHE A 615 32.78 -29.26 29.97
N LEU A 616 33.43 -28.14 29.62
CA LEU A 616 34.29 -28.02 28.44
C LEU A 616 35.36 -26.94 28.63
N HIS A 617 36.63 -27.35 28.68
CA HIS A 617 37.81 -26.49 28.60
C HIS A 617 38.47 -26.60 27.21
N GLN A 618 38.69 -25.48 26.52
CA GLN A 618 39.40 -25.39 25.25
C GLN A 618 40.48 -24.32 25.29
N ARG A 619 41.74 -24.70 25.11
CA ARG A 619 42.87 -23.79 24.84
C ARG A 619 43.01 -23.57 23.33
N ARG A 620 43.51 -22.39 22.94
CA ARG A 620 43.78 -22.01 21.54
C ARG A 620 45.11 -21.28 21.44
N HIS A 621 45.81 -21.51 20.34
CA HIS A 621 47.12 -20.98 19.99
C HIS A 621 47.08 -20.55 18.51
N ALA A 622 47.32 -19.28 18.22
CA ALA A 622 47.34 -18.77 16.85
C ALA A 622 48.56 -17.84 16.71
N GLY A 623 49.71 -18.41 16.35
CA GLY A 623 51.00 -17.78 16.63
C GLY A 623 51.15 -17.50 18.13
N GLU A 624 51.59 -16.30 18.48
CA GLU A 624 51.74 -15.85 19.87
C GLU A 624 50.40 -15.74 20.63
N ALA A 625 49.26 -15.66 19.93
CA ALA A 625 47.95 -15.45 20.53
C ALA A 625 47.45 -16.70 21.29
N LYS A 626 47.72 -16.73 22.60
CA LYS A 626 47.20 -17.75 23.53
C LYS A 626 45.80 -17.37 24.06
N GLY A 627 44.90 -18.35 24.14
CA GLY A 627 43.55 -18.19 24.69
C GLY A 627 42.99 -19.46 25.33
N SER A 628 41.95 -19.33 26.15
CA SER A 628 41.26 -20.46 26.78
C SER A 628 39.78 -20.16 27.08
N THR A 629 38.88 -21.01 26.62
CA THR A 629 37.46 -21.06 27.04
C THR A 629 37.27 -22.16 28.07
N THR A 630 36.48 -21.94 29.12
CA THR A 630 36.07 -22.97 30.09
C THR A 630 34.58 -22.81 30.33
N LEU A 631 33.81 -23.88 30.23
CA LEU A 631 32.35 -23.91 30.43
C LEU A 631 32.02 -24.96 31.48
N LEU A 632 31.04 -24.66 32.33
CA LEU A 632 30.37 -25.56 33.26
C LEU A 632 28.87 -25.25 33.18
N PHE A 633 28.19 -25.84 32.19
CA PHE A 633 26.81 -25.54 31.81
C PHE A 633 25.79 -26.01 32.87
N PRO A 634 24.72 -25.23 33.17
CA PRO A 634 24.40 -23.90 32.67
C PRO A 634 25.00 -22.74 33.50
N LEU A 635 25.80 -23.06 34.53
CA LEU A 635 26.18 -22.12 35.59
C LEU A 635 27.30 -21.15 35.18
N PHE A 636 28.48 -21.67 34.82
CA PHE A 636 29.72 -20.89 34.73
C PHE A 636 30.37 -20.94 33.33
N ALA A 637 30.92 -19.82 32.87
CA ALA A 637 31.59 -19.72 31.57
C ALA A 637 32.71 -18.67 31.54
N ARG A 638 33.97 -19.11 31.43
CA ARG A 638 35.19 -18.29 31.43
C ARG A 638 35.91 -18.34 30.07
N ASP A 639 35.71 -17.33 29.22
CA ASP A 639 36.37 -17.16 27.92
C ASP A 639 37.54 -16.16 28.05
N ARG A 640 38.72 -16.53 27.55
CA ARG A 640 39.97 -15.74 27.67
C ARG A 640 40.67 -15.71 26.31
N ARG A 641 40.91 -14.53 25.77
CA ARG A 641 41.51 -14.27 24.45
C ARG A 641 42.36 -13.00 24.51
N PRO A 642 43.27 -12.74 23.55
CA PRO A 642 44.03 -11.49 23.51
C PRO A 642 43.12 -10.25 23.52
N ALA A 643 42.06 -10.25 22.71
CA ALA A 643 41.11 -9.14 22.61
C ALA A 643 39.99 -9.14 23.67
N ARG A 644 39.74 -10.23 24.42
CA ARG A 644 38.66 -10.25 25.43
C ARG A 644 38.83 -11.30 26.53
N ASP A 645 38.48 -10.92 27.75
CA ASP A 645 38.05 -11.82 28.82
C ASP A 645 36.53 -11.74 29.02
N LEU A 646 35.93 -12.85 29.45
CA LEU A 646 34.58 -12.98 29.99
C LEU A 646 34.64 -14.03 31.11
N ASP A 647 33.97 -13.80 32.23
CA ASP A 647 33.69 -14.83 33.23
C ASP A 647 32.22 -14.68 33.68
N VAL A 648 31.40 -15.65 33.35
CA VAL A 648 30.01 -15.81 33.80
C VAL A 648 30.03 -16.77 35.00
N TRP A 649 29.32 -16.44 36.07
CA TRP A 649 29.17 -17.31 37.25
C TRP A 649 27.76 -17.88 37.40
N THR A 650 26.76 -17.15 36.90
CA THR A 650 25.39 -17.62 36.63
C THR A 650 24.88 -16.89 35.38
N PRO A 651 23.78 -17.32 34.73
CA PRO A 651 23.15 -16.57 33.65
C PRO A 651 22.76 -15.11 34.00
N LEU A 652 22.73 -14.75 35.29
CA LEU A 652 22.46 -13.40 35.78
C LEU A 652 23.73 -12.61 36.14
N ILE A 653 24.84 -13.28 36.47
CA ILE A 653 26.05 -12.66 37.03
C ILE A 653 27.28 -12.93 36.15
N TRP A 654 27.88 -11.88 35.58
CA TRP A 654 29.08 -11.99 34.74
C TRP A 654 30.00 -10.77 34.82
N ARG A 655 31.29 -10.95 34.49
CA ARG A 655 32.28 -9.90 34.23
C ARG A 655 32.88 -10.03 32.84
N SER A 656 33.35 -8.93 32.25
CA SER A 656 34.06 -8.92 30.97
C SER A 656 35.21 -7.89 30.95
N ARG A 657 36.22 -8.12 30.10
CA ARG A 657 37.33 -7.19 29.86
C ARG A 657 37.75 -7.27 28.39
N VAL A 658 37.24 -6.37 27.56
CA VAL A 658 37.66 -6.23 26.15
C VAL A 658 38.92 -5.35 26.08
N ARG A 659 39.83 -5.68 25.16
CA ARG A 659 41.11 -5.02 24.88
C ARG A 659 41.19 -4.70 23.37
N GLY A 660 42.12 -3.83 22.96
CA GLY A 660 42.17 -3.24 21.62
C GLY A 660 41.72 -1.78 21.64
N GLU A 661 41.33 -1.24 20.49
CA GLU A 661 41.01 0.18 20.26
C GLU A 661 39.98 0.79 21.25
N LEU A 662 38.98 0.00 21.66
CA LEU A 662 37.95 0.41 22.61
C LEU A 662 37.96 -0.50 23.85
N PRO A 663 38.96 -0.34 24.75
CA PRO A 663 39.10 -1.18 25.93
C PRO A 663 37.95 -0.92 26.90
N ARG A 664 37.30 -1.97 27.43
CA ARG A 664 36.18 -1.84 28.37
C ARG A 664 36.14 -2.98 29.38
N ARG A 665 35.85 -2.64 30.64
CA ARG A 665 35.66 -3.60 31.75
C ARG A 665 34.19 -3.59 32.16
N GLY A 666 33.49 -4.71 32.00
CA GLY A 666 32.10 -4.90 32.38
C GLY A 666 31.94 -5.76 33.63
N PHE A 667 30.87 -5.55 34.39
CA PHE A 667 30.34 -6.43 35.42
C PHE A 667 28.81 -6.29 35.46
N ALA A 668 28.09 -7.38 35.70
CA ALA A 668 26.64 -7.38 35.85
C ALA A 668 26.19 -8.45 36.85
N ALA A 669 25.09 -8.17 37.52
CA ALA A 669 24.28 -9.01 38.38
C ALA A 669 22.81 -8.60 38.15
N VAL A 670 22.21 -9.12 37.08
CA VAL A 670 20.91 -8.70 36.54
C VAL A 670 19.76 -9.17 37.46
N PRO A 671 18.72 -8.35 37.72
CA PRO A 671 18.51 -6.97 37.25
C PRO A 671 19.08 -5.87 38.18
N PHE A 672 19.71 -6.24 39.29
CA PHE A 672 20.02 -5.33 40.39
C PHE A 672 21.21 -4.39 40.14
N TYR A 673 22.23 -4.86 39.42
CA TYR A 673 23.46 -4.09 39.18
C TYR A 673 24.09 -4.40 37.82
N PHE A 674 24.50 -3.35 37.10
CA PHE A 674 25.29 -3.37 35.89
C PHE A 674 26.35 -2.28 35.99
N ARG A 675 27.55 -2.55 35.46
CA ARG A 675 28.70 -1.66 35.51
C ARG A 675 29.56 -1.82 34.26
N GLN A 676 29.91 -0.71 33.64
CA GLN A 676 30.92 -0.61 32.59
C GLN A 676 31.95 0.47 32.95
N ARG A 677 33.23 0.22 32.68
CA ARG A 677 34.31 1.22 32.73
C ARG A 677 35.07 1.24 31.42
N GLN A 678 35.33 2.42 30.88
CA GLN A 678 35.97 2.60 29.56
C GLN A 678 37.01 3.73 29.62
N PRO A 679 38.32 3.44 29.58
CA PRO A 679 39.37 4.46 29.46
C PRO A 679 39.08 5.42 28.29
N GLY A 680 39.19 6.72 28.54
CA GLY A 680 38.85 7.79 27.57
C GLY A 680 37.36 7.94 27.21
N GLY A 681 36.52 6.94 27.50
CA GLY A 681 35.14 6.83 27.07
C GLY A 681 34.10 7.06 28.18
N VAL A 682 33.06 6.22 28.20
CA VAL A 682 31.92 6.36 29.11
C VAL A 682 31.93 5.24 30.16
N ASP A 683 32.16 5.64 31.42
CA ASP A 683 31.82 4.82 32.59
C ASP A 683 30.29 4.80 32.76
N VAL A 684 29.71 3.65 33.05
CA VAL A 684 28.27 3.44 33.31
C VAL A 684 28.09 2.57 34.54
N ASP A 685 27.09 2.85 35.36
CA ASP A 685 26.55 1.95 36.38
C ASP A 685 25.00 2.02 36.30
N GLY A 686 24.28 1.01 36.76
CA GLY A 686 22.81 1.05 36.80
C GLY A 686 22.18 -0.23 37.30
N GLY A 687 20.87 -0.22 37.50
CA GLY A 687 20.12 -1.36 38.02
C GLY A 687 18.63 -1.08 38.07
N LEU A 688 17.88 -1.88 38.82
CA LEU A 688 16.45 -1.68 38.99
C LEU A 688 16.17 -0.33 39.67
N GLY A 689 15.58 0.61 38.91
CA GLY A 689 15.21 1.93 39.40
C GLY A 689 16.32 2.99 39.46
N TRP A 690 17.55 2.70 39.04
CA TRP A 690 18.64 3.68 39.06
C TRP A 690 19.64 3.53 37.90
N PHE A 691 20.26 4.64 37.49
CA PHE A 691 21.24 4.68 36.40
C PHE A 691 22.24 5.81 36.60
N TYR A 692 23.52 5.55 36.38
CA TYR A 692 24.61 6.51 36.43
C TYR A 692 25.49 6.38 35.19
N SER A 693 25.95 7.48 34.60
CA SER A 693 27.01 7.45 33.61
C SER A 693 27.90 8.68 33.70
N ARG A 694 29.17 8.52 33.35
CA ARG A 694 30.19 9.58 33.40
C ARG A 694 31.20 9.41 32.27
N ASN A 695 31.38 10.44 31.46
CA ASN A 695 32.54 10.56 30.58
C ASN A 695 33.53 11.52 31.22
N ARG A 696 34.66 10.99 31.70
CA ARG A 696 35.69 11.77 32.42
C ARG A 696 36.32 12.83 31.50
N THR A 697 36.69 12.41 30.28
CA THR A 697 37.32 13.21 29.23
C THR A 697 36.47 14.40 28.78
N ARG A 698 35.13 14.21 28.72
CA ARG A 698 34.18 15.26 28.31
C ARG A 698 33.57 16.04 29.47
N ARG A 699 33.90 15.71 30.72
CA ARG A 699 33.32 16.25 31.97
C ARG A 699 31.78 16.19 32.03
N THR A 700 31.17 15.17 31.42
CA THR A 700 29.70 14.99 31.39
C THR A 700 29.26 13.81 32.25
N HIS A 701 28.14 13.94 32.96
CA HIS A 701 27.53 12.83 33.72
C HIS A 701 26.00 12.83 33.62
N THR A 702 25.40 11.66 33.83
CA THR A 702 23.96 11.46 33.98
C THR A 702 23.72 10.62 35.24
N THR A 703 22.66 10.93 35.98
CA THR A 703 22.24 10.22 37.19
C THR A 703 20.71 10.19 37.18
N ILE A 704 20.13 9.03 37.49
CA ILE A 704 18.70 8.79 37.56
C ILE A 704 18.47 7.89 38.78
N VAL A 705 17.53 8.26 39.65
CA VAL A 705 17.13 7.50 40.84
C VAL A 705 15.61 7.61 40.97
N GLY A 706 14.90 6.54 40.61
CA GLY A 706 13.45 6.54 40.47
C GLY A 706 12.98 7.64 39.50
N PRO A 707 12.06 8.53 39.90
CA PRO A 707 11.63 9.68 39.09
C PRO A 707 12.65 10.82 39.04
N ALA A 708 13.64 10.86 39.94
CA ALA A 708 14.64 11.92 40.00
C ALA A 708 15.72 11.74 38.94
N PHE A 709 16.14 12.82 38.29
CA PHE A 709 17.20 12.80 37.29
C PHE A 709 18.09 14.06 37.34
N HIS A 710 19.34 13.89 36.93
CA HIS A 710 20.36 14.93 36.87
C HIS A 710 21.35 14.62 35.73
N ARG A 711 21.53 15.52 34.78
CA ARG A 711 22.32 15.32 33.56
C ARG A 711 23.13 16.56 33.22
N LEU A 712 24.43 16.50 33.41
CA LEU A 712 25.39 17.49 32.94
C LEU A 712 25.93 17.06 31.57
N SER A 713 25.59 17.81 30.52
CA SER A 713 26.21 17.75 29.20
C SER A 713 27.33 18.80 29.08
N ARG A 714 27.92 18.98 27.90
CA ARG A 714 28.93 20.03 27.67
C ARG A 714 28.33 21.45 27.65
N THR A 715 27.11 21.59 27.15
CA THR A 715 26.47 22.88 26.86
C THR A 715 25.15 23.08 27.62
N SER A 716 24.69 22.06 28.36
CA SER A 716 23.46 22.08 29.14
C SER A 716 23.51 21.19 30.39
N LEU A 717 22.96 21.70 31.48
CA LEU A 717 22.59 20.96 32.68
C LEU A 717 21.07 20.77 32.69
N HIS A 718 20.60 19.57 33.02
CA HIS A 718 19.18 19.26 33.25
C HIS A 718 19.05 18.58 34.61
N THR A 719 18.08 18.96 35.44
CA THR A 719 17.81 18.27 36.72
C THR A 719 16.31 18.30 37.02
N GLY A 720 15.78 17.32 37.75
CA GLY A 720 14.35 17.30 38.06
C GLY A 720 13.86 16.02 38.72
N VAL A 721 12.54 15.96 38.92
CA VAL A 721 11.77 14.80 39.40
C VAL A 721 10.57 14.67 38.48
N PHE A 722 10.54 13.67 37.60
CA PHE A 722 9.45 13.52 36.62
C PHE A 722 8.17 12.95 37.28
N PRO A 723 6.96 13.48 37.01
CA PRO A 723 6.63 14.65 36.19
C PRO A 723 6.57 15.98 36.99
N ILE A 724 6.86 15.96 38.29
CA ILE A 724 6.68 17.07 39.24
C ILE A 724 7.46 18.32 38.87
N ALA A 725 8.75 18.19 38.54
CA ALA A 725 9.64 19.33 38.27
C ALA A 725 10.74 18.98 37.26
N TRP A 726 11.09 19.95 36.42
CA TRP A 726 12.25 19.90 35.52
C TRP A 726 12.88 21.29 35.37
N TRP A 727 14.16 21.38 35.65
CA TRP A 727 15.01 22.54 35.39
C TRP A 727 16.05 22.22 34.32
N MET A 728 16.37 23.22 33.50
CA MET A 728 17.44 23.20 32.51
C MET A 728 18.23 24.51 32.61
N ASP A 729 19.55 24.44 32.56
CA ASP A 729 20.40 25.61 32.35
C ASP A 729 21.43 25.30 31.27
N SER A 730 21.39 26.04 30.17
CA SER A 730 22.27 25.88 29.01
C SER A 730 22.96 27.18 28.64
N GLU A 731 23.95 27.14 27.76
CA GLU A 731 24.65 28.33 27.26
C GLU A 731 23.68 29.39 26.71
N GLN A 732 22.63 28.96 25.99
CA GLN A 732 21.68 29.85 25.33
C GLN A 732 20.41 30.13 26.16
N GLN A 733 19.91 29.17 26.94
CA GLN A 733 18.58 29.25 27.58
C GLN A 733 18.55 28.59 28.96
N ARG A 734 17.75 29.14 29.88
CA ARG A 734 17.45 28.56 31.20
C ARG A 734 15.95 28.35 31.34
N ARG A 735 15.51 27.15 31.72
CA ARG A 735 14.09 26.80 31.87
C ARG A 735 13.81 26.16 33.22
N LEU A 736 12.61 26.39 33.74
CA LEU A 736 12.01 25.69 34.86
C LEU A 736 10.56 25.34 34.50
N LEU A 737 10.16 24.11 34.77
CA LEU A 737 8.80 23.63 34.74
C LEU A 737 8.54 22.96 36.09
N SER A 738 7.46 23.33 36.78
CA SER A 738 7.06 22.65 38.03
C SER A 738 5.54 22.63 38.18
N LEU A 739 5.00 21.46 38.52
CA LEU A 739 3.61 21.31 38.92
C LEU A 739 3.34 22.13 40.21
N PRO A 740 2.13 22.68 40.40
CA PRO A 740 0.91 22.36 39.65
C PRO A 740 0.79 22.95 38.24
N LEU A 741 1.46 24.08 37.88
CA LEU A 741 1.46 24.61 36.49
C LEU A 741 2.39 25.84 36.24
N ILE A 742 3.59 25.86 36.84
CA ILE A 742 4.58 26.95 36.66
C ILE A 742 5.54 26.61 35.51
N TYR A 743 5.73 27.54 34.56
CA TYR A 743 6.78 27.50 33.53
C TYR A 743 7.52 28.83 33.47
N HIS A 744 8.85 28.80 33.60
CA HIS A 744 9.73 29.97 33.52
C HIS A 744 10.85 29.70 32.50
N ASP A 745 11.13 30.67 31.63
CA ASP A 745 12.04 30.55 30.49
C ASP A 745 12.82 31.85 30.33
N VAL A 746 14.15 31.76 30.30
CA VAL A 746 15.07 32.89 30.15
C VAL A 746 16.01 32.58 29.00
N ASP A 747 15.83 33.30 27.90
CA ASP A 747 16.78 33.33 26.80
C ASP A 747 17.95 34.24 27.18
N LYS A 748 19.16 33.65 27.29
CA LYS A 748 20.39 34.36 27.62
C LYS A 748 20.93 35.14 26.41
N SER A 749 20.60 34.73 25.19
CA SER A 749 21.05 35.37 23.96
C SER A 749 20.22 36.62 23.61
N THR A 750 18.91 36.59 23.86
CA THR A 750 18.01 37.74 23.61
C THR A 750 17.62 38.51 24.87
N GLY A 751 18.01 38.02 26.06
CA GLY A 751 17.65 38.60 27.35
C GLY A 751 16.15 38.54 27.67
N GLU A 752 15.34 37.82 26.87
CA GLU A 752 13.90 37.72 27.07
C GLU A 752 13.59 36.74 28.22
N ARG A 753 12.76 37.20 29.18
CA ARG A 753 12.30 36.42 30.34
C ARG A 753 10.80 36.21 30.22
N THR A 754 10.32 34.98 30.34
CA THR A 754 8.90 34.62 30.30
C THR A 754 8.54 33.74 31.49
N THR A 755 7.44 34.04 32.17
CA THR A 755 6.91 33.27 33.30
C THR A 755 5.42 33.06 33.12
N PHE A 756 4.95 31.83 33.37
CA PHE A 756 3.55 31.44 33.45
C PHE A 756 3.35 30.69 34.76
N ALA A 757 2.25 30.96 35.46
CA ALA A 757 1.75 30.15 36.56
C ALA A 757 0.22 30.09 36.42
N VAL A 758 -0.27 29.07 35.70
CA VAL A 758 -1.68 28.99 35.29
C VAL A 758 -2.55 28.62 36.51
N PRO A 759 -3.73 29.25 36.70
CA PRO A 759 -4.35 30.29 35.87
C PRO A 759 -3.94 31.73 36.22
N LEU A 760 -3.31 31.96 37.37
CA LEU A 760 -3.25 33.26 38.04
C LEU A 760 -2.29 34.28 37.41
N TRP A 761 -1.15 33.85 36.88
CA TRP A 761 -0.07 34.79 36.50
C TRP A 761 0.59 34.48 35.15
N PHE A 762 0.88 35.54 34.41
CA PHE A 762 1.76 35.53 33.24
C PHE A 762 2.59 36.83 33.22
N ASP A 763 3.88 36.74 32.90
CA ASP A 763 4.74 37.90 32.67
C ASP A 763 5.84 37.61 31.66
N ARG A 764 6.01 38.50 30.67
CA ARG A 764 7.01 38.41 29.60
C ARG A 764 7.72 39.73 29.42
N GLN A 765 9.02 39.76 29.68
CA GLN A 765 9.90 40.94 29.70
C GLN A 765 10.99 40.84 28.63
N ARG A 766 11.29 41.94 27.93
CA ARG A 766 12.37 42.07 26.94
C ARG A 766 13.35 43.19 27.31
N PRO A 767 14.63 43.11 26.88
CA PRO A 767 15.60 44.20 27.09
C PRO A 767 15.16 45.56 26.52
N SER A 768 14.31 45.57 25.48
CA SER A 768 13.74 46.79 24.89
C SER A 768 12.75 47.56 25.80
N GLY A 769 12.56 47.12 27.05
CA GLY A 769 11.56 47.69 27.97
C GLY A 769 10.12 47.29 27.64
N ALA A 770 9.91 46.32 26.76
CA ALA A 770 8.61 45.71 26.52
C ALA A 770 8.29 44.72 27.64
N ARG A 771 7.12 44.85 28.27
CA ARG A 771 6.60 43.94 29.30
C ARG A 771 5.12 43.65 29.07
N THR A 772 4.76 42.38 28.89
CA THR A 772 3.35 41.93 28.82
C THR A 772 3.07 41.06 30.03
N TRP A 773 2.10 41.44 30.85
CA TRP A 773 1.78 40.77 32.12
C TRP A 773 0.28 40.61 32.30
N MET A 774 -0.13 39.59 33.05
CA MET A 774 -1.52 39.30 33.41
C MET A 774 -1.55 38.75 34.83
N ALA A 775 -2.41 39.33 35.66
CA ALA A 775 -2.79 38.84 36.97
C ALA A 775 -4.28 38.50 36.89
N PHE A 776 -4.61 37.25 36.54
CA PHE A 776 -5.98 36.82 36.30
C PHE A 776 -6.69 36.50 37.64
N PRO A 777 -7.97 36.87 37.82
CA PRO A 777 -8.87 37.55 36.89
C PRO A 777 -8.82 39.09 36.94
N PHE A 778 -7.86 39.71 37.64
CA PHE A 778 -7.91 41.12 38.05
C PHE A 778 -7.41 42.16 37.03
N VAL A 779 -6.23 41.96 36.42
CA VAL A 779 -5.58 42.99 35.56
C VAL A 779 -4.78 42.36 34.42
N VAL A 780 -4.88 42.95 33.22
CA VAL A 780 -4.06 42.65 32.03
C VAL A 780 -3.27 43.90 31.63
N GLY A 781 -1.96 43.77 31.47
CA GLY A 781 -1.05 44.89 31.17
C GLY A 781 -0.09 44.61 30.00
N ARG A 782 0.17 45.63 29.18
CA ARG A 782 1.15 45.56 28.08
C ARG A 782 1.90 46.89 27.88
N ARG A 783 3.07 46.99 28.51
CA ARG A 783 4.11 47.99 28.19
C ARG A 783 4.83 47.55 26.91
N THR A 784 4.95 48.44 25.93
CA THR A 784 5.62 48.15 24.64
C THR A 784 7.04 48.71 24.60
N ASN A 785 7.24 49.93 25.11
CA ASN A 785 8.53 50.58 25.39
C ASN A 785 8.40 51.33 26.74
N ARG A 786 9.45 52.01 27.24
CA ARG A 786 9.37 52.84 28.47
C ARG A 786 8.11 53.72 28.56
N HIS A 787 7.69 54.37 27.48
CA HIS A 787 6.58 55.35 27.47
C HIS A 787 5.23 54.85 26.91
N ASP A 788 5.17 53.63 26.37
CA ASP A 788 3.99 53.13 25.63
C ASP A 788 3.35 51.99 26.46
N PHE A 789 2.14 52.16 27.00
CA PHE A 789 1.48 51.15 27.83
C PHE A 789 -0.02 50.94 27.54
N LEU A 790 -0.54 49.86 28.09
CA LEU A 790 -1.96 49.50 28.16
C LEU A 790 -2.16 48.77 29.49
N ARG A 791 -3.18 49.14 30.25
CA ARG A 791 -3.69 48.47 31.46
C ARG A 791 -5.19 48.33 31.30
N PHE A 792 -5.70 47.13 31.53
CA PHE A 792 -7.12 46.80 31.57
C PHE A 792 -7.39 46.10 32.89
N SER A 793 -8.34 46.60 33.68
CA SER A 793 -8.67 46.08 35.01
C SER A 793 -10.11 45.54 35.02
N LEU A 794 -10.30 44.38 35.61
CA LEU A 794 -11.60 43.77 35.87
C LEU A 794 -12.11 44.08 37.29
N ALA A 795 -11.26 44.63 38.15
CA ALA A 795 -11.63 45.24 39.43
C ALA A 795 -10.92 46.62 39.54
N PRO A 796 -11.67 47.75 39.56
CA PRO A 796 -13.08 47.85 39.18
C PRO A 796 -13.32 47.44 37.71
N PRO A 797 -14.47 46.83 37.37
CA PRO A 797 -14.71 46.23 36.07
C PRO A 797 -14.78 47.27 34.95
N GLY A 798 -13.98 47.07 33.90
CA GLY A 798 -13.98 47.94 32.71
C GLY A 798 -13.07 49.15 32.80
N PHE A 799 -12.23 49.29 33.84
CA PHE A 799 -11.26 50.38 33.89
C PHE A 799 -10.09 50.14 32.92
N ILE A 800 -9.93 51.04 31.95
CA ILE A 800 -8.89 50.97 30.91
C ILE A 800 -8.04 52.24 30.96
N ASP A 801 -6.71 52.09 31.03
CA ASP A 801 -5.76 53.17 30.74
C ASP A 801 -4.76 52.74 29.65
N SER A 802 -4.65 53.51 28.58
CA SER A 802 -3.96 53.14 27.34
C SER A 802 -3.23 54.35 26.80
N PHE A 803 -1.98 54.51 27.22
CA PHE A 803 -1.12 55.61 26.79
C PHE A 803 -0.15 55.17 25.70
N ARG A 804 -0.15 55.92 24.59
CA ARG A 804 0.60 55.57 23.38
C ARG A 804 1.29 56.80 22.84
N LEU A 805 2.42 57.17 23.45
CA LEU A 805 3.25 58.30 23.06
C LEU A 805 3.60 58.24 21.55
N ARG A 806 4.01 57.07 21.05
CA ARG A 806 4.33 56.87 19.61
C ARG A 806 3.13 56.97 18.65
N LYS A 807 1.90 56.99 19.17
CA LYS A 807 0.66 57.26 18.41
C LYS A 807 -0.05 58.52 18.89
N ASN A 808 0.66 59.33 19.68
CA ASN A 808 0.24 60.60 20.26
C ASN A 808 -1.21 60.57 20.77
N ARG A 809 -1.50 59.65 21.71
CA ARG A 809 -2.85 59.45 22.25
C ARG A 809 -2.89 58.81 23.63
N ARG A 810 -3.96 59.10 24.38
CA ARG A 810 -4.35 58.42 25.63
C ARG A 810 -5.83 57.99 25.56
N PHE A 811 -6.18 56.89 26.21
CA PHE A 811 -7.54 56.57 26.61
C PHE A 811 -7.52 56.24 28.10
N THR A 812 -8.38 56.85 28.90
CA THR A 812 -8.47 56.58 30.35
C THR A 812 -9.92 56.65 30.81
N GLY A 813 -10.37 55.67 31.60
CA GLY A 813 -11.68 55.72 32.26
C GLY A 813 -12.30 54.35 32.54
N LEU A 814 -13.47 54.38 33.17
CA LEU A 814 -14.30 53.22 33.46
C LEU A 814 -15.26 53.01 32.28
N PHE A 815 -14.85 52.23 31.29
CA PHE A 815 -15.71 51.98 30.12
C PHE A 815 -16.74 50.89 30.46
N PRO A 816 -18.05 51.09 30.20
CA PRO A 816 -18.61 52.14 29.34
C PRO A 816 -19.05 53.42 30.06
N VAL A 817 -19.16 53.41 31.40
CA VAL A 817 -19.77 54.45 32.25
C VAL A 817 -19.20 55.85 32.02
N LEU A 818 -17.89 56.04 32.06
CA LEU A 818 -17.25 57.34 31.85
C LEU A 818 -15.83 57.16 31.30
N TYR A 819 -15.54 57.73 30.13
CA TYR A 819 -14.23 57.62 29.49
C TYR A 819 -13.76 58.91 28.83
N ARG A 820 -12.43 59.09 28.77
CA ARG A 820 -11.74 60.19 28.10
C ARG A 820 -10.73 59.61 27.10
N TYR A 821 -10.91 59.91 25.82
CA TYR A 821 -9.95 59.67 24.75
C TYR A 821 -9.31 61.00 24.33
N GLN A 822 -8.00 61.01 24.16
CA GLN A 822 -7.23 62.17 23.73
C GLN A 822 -6.24 61.77 22.63
N LYS A 823 -6.01 62.66 21.66
CA LYS A 823 -5.05 62.48 20.56
C LYS A 823 -4.45 63.85 20.19
N CYS A 824 -3.15 63.90 19.88
CA CYS A 824 -2.31 65.11 19.89
C CYS A 824 -2.19 65.74 21.29
N GLY A 825 -1.18 66.57 21.50
CA GLY A 825 -0.88 67.24 22.77
C GLY A 825 -0.22 66.31 23.80
N PHE A 826 0.70 65.44 23.35
CA PHE A 826 1.54 64.58 24.20
C PHE A 826 3.01 64.49 23.74
N VAL A 827 3.38 65.15 22.64
CA VAL A 827 4.75 65.20 22.13
C VAL A 827 5.21 66.67 22.11
N GLN A 828 6.47 66.91 22.48
CA GLN A 828 7.06 68.25 22.44
C GLN A 828 7.10 68.75 20.99
N GLY A 829 6.47 69.91 20.72
CA GLY A 829 6.27 70.44 19.37
C GLY A 829 4.92 70.08 18.71
N ASP A 830 3.99 69.45 19.43
CA ASP A 830 2.58 69.39 18.99
C ASP A 830 1.94 70.78 19.00
N ASP A 831 1.21 71.11 17.93
CA ASP A 831 0.23 72.21 17.89
C ASP A 831 -0.97 71.87 18.80
N ASP A 832 -1.30 72.76 19.75
CA ASP A 832 -2.44 72.61 20.66
C ASP A 832 -3.78 72.53 19.91
N ALA A 833 -3.92 73.16 18.74
CA ALA A 833 -5.13 73.04 17.92
C ALA A 833 -5.31 71.62 17.34
N CYS A 834 -4.27 70.78 17.29
CA CYS A 834 -4.41 69.36 16.95
C CYS A 834 -5.12 68.54 18.05
N ARG A 835 -5.21 69.04 19.29
CA ARG A 835 -5.55 68.28 20.50
C ARG A 835 -7.02 67.82 20.59
N TYR A 836 -7.35 66.81 19.80
CA TYR A 836 -8.63 66.12 19.82
C TYR A 836 -8.88 65.44 21.17
N THR A 837 -9.82 65.98 21.95
CA THR A 837 -10.36 65.34 23.15
C THR A 837 -11.79 64.89 22.88
N LEU A 838 -12.09 63.63 23.18
CA LEU A 838 -13.40 62.99 23.13
C LEU A 838 -13.71 62.45 24.52
N TRP A 839 -14.84 62.84 25.09
CA TRP A 839 -15.31 62.38 26.40
C TRP A 839 -16.76 61.92 26.31
N GLY A 840 -17.16 61.00 27.19
CA GLY A 840 -18.53 60.50 27.19
C GLY A 840 -18.80 59.31 28.09
N SER A 841 -20.03 58.84 27.97
CA SER A 841 -20.61 57.68 28.63
C SER A 841 -21.33 56.84 27.58
N PHE A 842 -20.94 55.59 27.37
CA PHE A 842 -21.64 54.71 26.43
C PHE A 842 -22.75 53.94 27.18
N PRO A 843 -23.99 53.86 26.67
CA PRO A 843 -24.48 54.41 25.40
C PRO A 843 -24.86 55.90 25.42
N LEU A 844 -25.03 56.49 26.60
CA LEU A 844 -25.72 57.79 26.82
C LEU A 844 -25.29 58.92 25.88
N PHE A 845 -24.00 59.24 25.80
CA PHE A 845 -23.47 60.26 24.88
C PHE A 845 -21.95 60.15 24.69
N ALA A 846 -21.43 60.79 23.64
CA ALA A 846 -20.04 61.22 23.60
C ALA A 846 -19.91 62.49 22.78
N TYR A 847 -18.94 63.33 23.13
CA TYR A 847 -18.64 64.58 22.43
C TYR A 847 -17.13 64.77 22.31
N GLY A 848 -16.66 65.16 21.13
CA GLY A 848 -15.26 65.48 20.90
C GLY A 848 -15.01 66.43 19.74
N ARG A 849 -13.99 67.26 19.89
CA ARG A 849 -13.60 68.34 18.96
C ARG A 849 -12.09 68.49 18.97
N ASP A 850 -11.53 68.95 17.85
CA ASP A 850 -10.21 69.59 17.76
C ASP A 850 -10.30 70.99 17.13
N GLY A 851 -9.21 71.75 17.19
CA GLY A 851 -9.09 73.05 16.54
C GLY A 851 -8.98 72.94 15.02
N GLN A 852 -8.51 71.80 14.50
CA GLN A 852 -8.38 71.51 13.06
C GLN A 852 -9.71 71.12 12.37
N GLY A 853 -10.85 71.51 12.99
CA GLY A 853 -12.19 71.45 12.40
C GLY A 853 -12.90 70.11 12.50
N ARG A 854 -12.31 69.08 13.13
CA ARG A 854 -12.98 67.80 13.32
C ARG A 854 -14.04 67.90 14.40
N ARG A 855 -15.21 67.31 14.15
CA ARG A 855 -16.32 67.21 15.13
C ARG A 855 -16.80 65.77 15.23
N THR A 856 -16.92 65.28 16.44
CA THR A 856 -17.42 63.94 16.78
C THR A 856 -18.51 64.08 17.83
N HIS A 857 -19.65 63.42 17.62
CA HIS A 857 -20.71 63.37 18.62
C HIS A 857 -21.58 62.11 18.46
N SER A 858 -22.12 61.61 19.57
CA SER A 858 -23.06 60.49 19.63
C SER A 858 -24.03 60.68 20.77
N ALA A 859 -25.27 60.23 20.61
CA ALA A 859 -26.30 60.25 21.66
C ALA A 859 -27.07 58.93 21.71
N LEU A 860 -27.33 58.44 22.93
CA LEU A 860 -28.11 57.25 23.29
C LEU A 860 -27.73 55.96 22.52
N ALA A 861 -26.49 55.88 22.03
CA ALA A 861 -26.00 54.95 21.01
C ALA A 861 -26.85 54.84 19.71
N LEU A 862 -27.89 55.68 19.55
CA LEU A 862 -28.74 55.76 18.37
C LEU A 862 -27.91 56.13 17.14
N TYR A 863 -26.94 57.03 17.31
CA TYR A 863 -25.95 57.35 16.28
C TYR A 863 -24.60 57.79 16.86
N TYR A 864 -23.55 57.62 16.05
CA TYR A 864 -22.21 58.19 16.19
C TYR A 864 -21.82 58.85 14.89
N PHE A 865 -21.52 60.15 14.94
CA PHE A 865 -21.09 60.98 13.82
C PHE A 865 -19.66 61.49 14.06
N ASP A 866 -18.83 61.49 13.02
CA ASP A 866 -17.41 61.86 13.09
C ASP A 866 -16.95 62.41 11.73
N ARG A 867 -16.83 63.74 11.63
CA ARG A 867 -16.46 64.46 10.40
C ARG A 867 -15.12 65.14 10.57
N ASP A 868 -14.23 64.85 9.63
CA ASP A 868 -12.83 65.25 9.47
C ASP A 868 -12.69 65.87 8.06
N PRO A 869 -11.84 66.89 7.81
CA PRO A 869 -11.63 67.42 6.46
C PRO A 869 -11.36 66.35 5.37
N LYS A 870 -10.80 65.19 5.77
CA LYS A 870 -10.48 64.05 4.88
C LYS A 870 -11.60 62.99 4.79
N GLY A 871 -12.77 63.22 5.39
CA GLY A 871 -13.95 62.38 5.20
C GLY A 871 -14.88 62.26 6.42
N MET A 872 -15.94 61.48 6.26
CA MET A 872 -17.04 61.39 7.22
C MET A 872 -17.28 59.95 7.69
N ARG A 873 -17.75 59.80 8.93
CA ARG A 873 -18.37 58.58 9.47
C ARG A 873 -19.73 58.93 10.08
N LEU A 874 -20.73 58.12 9.82
CA LEU A 874 -22.01 58.08 10.52
C LEU A 874 -22.34 56.60 10.77
N TYR A 875 -22.63 56.21 12.01
CA TYR A 875 -22.97 54.85 12.40
C TYR A 875 -24.19 54.89 13.34
N THR A 876 -25.29 54.21 13.00
CA THR A 876 -26.51 54.06 13.80
C THR A 876 -26.77 52.59 14.11
N LEU A 877 -27.75 52.28 14.96
CA LEU A 877 -28.16 50.89 15.22
C LEU A 877 -28.65 50.18 13.94
N LEU A 878 -29.31 50.90 13.03
CA LEU A 878 -29.91 50.34 11.81
C LEU A 878 -29.04 50.47 10.55
N GLY A 879 -27.99 51.30 10.55
CA GLY A 879 -27.10 51.43 9.40
C GLY A 879 -26.03 52.49 9.57
N GLY A 880 -25.11 52.60 8.61
CA GLY A 880 -24.09 53.63 8.66
C GLY A 880 -23.09 53.57 7.53
N ALA A 881 -22.35 54.66 7.33
CA ALA A 881 -21.32 54.79 6.31
C ALA A 881 -20.09 55.53 6.84
N GLN A 882 -18.90 54.99 6.53
CA GLN A 882 -17.63 55.71 6.51
C GLN A 882 -17.22 55.94 5.06
N VAL A 883 -17.10 57.21 4.68
CA VAL A 883 -16.69 57.66 3.36
C VAL A 883 -15.36 58.39 3.46
N ARG A 884 -14.33 57.84 2.81
CA ARG A 884 -13.07 58.53 2.54
C ARG A 884 -12.72 58.40 1.05
N PRO A 885 -12.82 59.48 0.26
CA PRO A 885 -12.46 59.49 -1.16
C PRO A 885 -11.07 58.87 -1.40
N GLY A 886 -10.93 58.03 -2.43
CA GLY A 886 -9.65 57.38 -2.79
C GLY A 886 -9.07 56.36 -1.78
N GLU A 887 -9.59 56.25 -0.55
CA GLU A 887 -9.08 55.33 0.48
C GLU A 887 -10.04 54.16 0.76
N ARG A 888 -11.27 54.48 1.20
CA ARG A 888 -12.19 53.52 1.81
C ARG A 888 -13.64 53.96 1.72
N LEU A 889 -14.49 53.02 1.28
CA LEU A 889 -15.94 53.08 1.46
C LEU A 889 -16.38 51.86 2.28
N ARG A 890 -16.81 52.09 3.52
CA ARG A 890 -17.38 51.08 4.41
C ARG A 890 -18.80 51.50 4.76
N TRP A 891 -19.75 50.57 4.74
CA TRP A 891 -21.12 50.83 5.21
C TRP A 891 -21.78 49.56 5.75
N TYR A 892 -22.87 49.71 6.48
CA TYR A 892 -23.78 48.62 6.84
C TYR A 892 -25.24 49.10 6.87
N ALA A 893 -26.17 48.15 6.78
CA ALA A 893 -27.60 48.34 6.93
C ALA A 893 -28.18 47.08 7.57
N GLY A 894 -28.64 47.18 8.81
CA GLY A 894 -28.93 46.04 9.68
C GLY A 894 -27.77 45.02 9.69
N PRO A 895 -28.03 43.71 9.45
CA PRO A 895 -26.99 42.69 9.42
C PRO A 895 -26.05 42.78 8.21
N LEU A 896 -26.43 43.48 7.13
CA LEU A 896 -25.64 43.56 5.89
C LEU A 896 -24.49 44.57 6.03
N TYR A 897 -23.26 44.13 5.85
CA TYR A 897 -22.03 44.91 6.00
C TYR A 897 -21.17 44.90 4.72
N ARG A 898 -20.54 46.04 4.40
CA ARG A 898 -19.62 46.23 3.28
C ARG A 898 -18.38 47.01 3.71
N ASP A 899 -17.20 46.58 3.28
CA ASP A 899 -15.95 47.32 3.49
C ASP A 899 -15.06 47.23 2.24
N THR A 900 -14.92 48.33 1.52
CA THR A 900 -14.14 48.42 0.29
C THR A 900 -12.94 49.33 0.51
N THR A 901 -11.74 48.77 0.34
CA THR A 901 -10.44 49.45 0.49
C THR A 901 -9.69 49.44 -0.85
N ARG A 902 -8.48 50.02 -0.90
CA ARG A 902 -7.60 49.95 -2.08
C ARG A 902 -7.29 48.49 -2.51
N THR A 903 -7.01 47.58 -1.56
CA THR A 903 -6.60 46.20 -1.86
C THR A 903 -7.72 45.16 -1.72
N HIS A 904 -8.64 45.33 -0.78
CA HIS A 904 -9.66 44.32 -0.44
C HIS A 904 -11.09 44.84 -0.51
N ARG A 905 -12.03 43.94 -0.84
CA ARG A 905 -13.48 44.15 -0.71
C ARG A 905 -14.07 43.05 0.20
N THR A 906 -14.69 43.46 1.29
CA THR A 906 -15.38 42.60 2.25
C THR A 906 -16.88 42.83 2.18
N THR A 907 -17.63 41.75 2.39
CA THR A 907 -19.09 41.70 2.47
C THR A 907 -19.42 40.77 3.64
N ALA A 908 -20.37 41.10 4.49
CA ALA A 908 -20.86 40.18 5.51
C ALA A 908 -22.37 40.35 5.69
N PHE A 909 -23.02 39.30 6.20
CA PHE A 909 -24.37 39.33 6.72
C PHE A 909 -24.28 38.69 8.10
N PHE A 910 -24.16 39.51 9.15
CA PHE A 910 -23.78 39.01 10.47
C PHE A 910 -24.95 38.29 11.17
N PRO A 911 -24.73 37.15 11.87
CA PRO A 911 -23.49 36.36 11.97
C PRO A 911 -23.34 35.30 10.85
N LEU A 912 -24.35 35.17 9.98
CA LEU A 912 -24.51 34.05 9.04
C LEU A 912 -23.41 33.93 7.97
N PHE A 913 -22.82 35.04 7.51
CA PHE A 913 -21.95 35.06 6.32
C PHE A 913 -20.87 36.13 6.39
N LEU A 914 -19.66 35.81 5.93
CA LEU A 914 -18.59 36.78 5.66
C LEU A 914 -17.78 36.35 4.44
N HIS A 915 -17.63 37.24 3.45
CA HIS A 915 -16.77 37.04 2.29
C HIS A 915 -15.84 38.23 2.05
N ARG A 916 -14.54 37.98 2.11
CA ARG A 916 -13.45 38.94 1.86
C ARG A 916 -12.67 38.51 0.62
N ARG A 917 -12.43 39.41 -0.33
CA ARG A 917 -11.71 39.13 -1.58
C ARG A 917 -10.69 40.23 -1.90
N HIS A 918 -9.53 39.85 -2.44
CA HIS A 918 -8.53 40.78 -2.97
C HIS A 918 -8.97 41.33 -4.32
N ARG A 919 -8.69 42.61 -4.61
CA ARG A 919 -9.23 43.31 -5.79
C ARG A 919 -8.49 42.98 -7.09
N SER A 920 -7.20 42.67 -7.02
CA SER A 920 -6.31 42.43 -8.16
C SER A 920 -5.73 41.01 -8.25
N ILE A 921 -5.87 40.19 -7.20
CA ILE A 921 -5.32 38.83 -7.11
C ILE A 921 -6.48 37.89 -6.81
N ASP A 922 -6.42 36.63 -7.27
CA ASP A 922 -7.48 35.64 -7.03
C ASP A 922 -7.43 35.03 -5.61
N GLU A 923 -7.34 35.92 -4.61
CA GLU A 923 -7.40 35.57 -3.20
C GLU A 923 -8.76 35.89 -2.61
N SER A 924 -9.34 34.94 -1.87
CA SER A 924 -10.56 35.18 -1.11
C SER A 924 -10.70 34.29 0.13
N THR A 925 -11.57 34.70 1.04
CA THR A 925 -11.98 33.95 2.22
C THR A 925 -13.48 34.08 2.37
N THR A 926 -14.17 32.95 2.52
CA THR A 926 -15.61 32.87 2.79
C THR A 926 -15.80 32.12 4.11
N ILE A 927 -16.71 32.61 4.94
CA ILE A 927 -17.17 31.99 6.18
C ILE A 927 -18.69 31.97 6.12
N VAL A 928 -19.31 30.85 6.48
CA VAL A 928 -20.76 30.73 6.65
C VAL A 928 -21.03 30.04 7.98
N LEU A 929 -21.85 30.65 8.83
CA LEU A 929 -22.24 30.15 10.17
C LEU A 929 -21.05 29.55 10.95
N PRO A 930 -19.98 30.32 11.26
CA PRO A 930 -18.76 29.75 11.85
C PRO A 930 -19.08 28.98 13.14
N PRO A 931 -18.64 27.71 13.30
CA PRO A 931 -17.63 27.00 12.52
C PRO A 931 -18.12 26.14 11.32
N LEU A 932 -19.43 26.17 10.98
CA LEU A 932 -20.05 25.25 10.02
C LEU A 932 -19.43 25.28 8.61
N TYR A 933 -18.95 26.42 8.11
CA TYR A 933 -18.21 26.46 6.84
C TYR A 933 -17.15 27.57 6.82
N ILE A 934 -15.93 27.22 6.40
CA ILE A 934 -14.87 28.18 6.07
C ILE A 934 -14.19 27.72 4.78
N GLN A 935 -13.97 28.64 3.83
CA GLN A 935 -13.17 28.44 2.62
C GLN A 935 -12.12 29.54 2.49
N GLN A 936 -10.92 29.19 2.06
CA GLN A 936 -9.90 30.12 1.57
C GLN A 936 -9.46 29.75 0.14
N HIS A 937 -9.16 30.76 -0.66
CA HIS A 937 -8.62 30.66 -2.01
C HIS A 937 -7.36 31.52 -2.12
N GLN A 938 -6.30 30.95 -2.66
CA GLN A 938 -5.06 31.62 -3.04
C GLN A 938 -4.56 31.05 -4.38
N ARG A 939 -3.57 31.70 -4.99
CA ARG A 939 -3.12 31.45 -6.38
C ARG A 939 -2.66 30.01 -6.64
N ASP A 940 -2.03 29.37 -5.66
CA ASP A 940 -1.49 28.01 -5.71
C ASP A 940 -2.38 26.96 -5.02
N ARG A 941 -3.17 27.40 -4.03
CA ARG A 941 -3.88 26.54 -3.08
C ARG A 941 -5.28 27.04 -2.73
N ARG A 942 -6.23 26.10 -2.65
CA ARG A 942 -7.57 26.29 -2.08
C ARG A 942 -7.72 25.39 -0.84
N TRP A 943 -8.32 25.92 0.21
CA TRP A 943 -8.67 25.17 1.41
C TRP A 943 -10.14 25.38 1.76
N TRP A 944 -10.79 24.38 2.33
CA TRP A 944 -12.06 24.57 3.03
C TRP A 944 -12.27 23.55 4.16
N GLN A 945 -13.19 23.87 5.06
CA GLN A 945 -13.72 22.97 6.08
C GLN A 945 -15.24 23.07 6.17
N ALA A 946 -15.89 22.01 6.65
CA ALA A 946 -17.26 22.03 7.12
C ALA A 946 -17.35 21.47 8.55
N GLY A 947 -17.90 22.28 9.45
CA GLY A 947 -17.93 22.04 10.89
C GLY A 947 -16.56 21.75 11.49
N LEU A 948 -16.56 20.88 12.51
CA LEU A 948 -15.37 20.24 13.07
C LEU A 948 -15.21 18.79 12.58
N VAL A 949 -15.78 18.47 11.41
CA VAL A 949 -15.84 17.09 10.89
C VAL A 949 -15.13 16.93 9.56
N PHE A 950 -15.15 17.92 8.66
CA PHE A 950 -14.60 17.78 7.31
C PHE A 950 -13.59 18.88 6.98
N TRP A 951 -12.43 18.50 6.43
CA TRP A 951 -11.42 19.42 5.89
C TRP A 951 -10.93 18.97 4.51
N GLN A 952 -10.68 19.92 3.60
CA GLN A 952 -10.04 19.65 2.33
C GLN A 952 -9.03 20.74 1.92
N PHE A 953 -7.83 20.31 1.60
CA PHE A 953 -6.72 21.12 1.08
C PHE A 953 -6.43 20.71 -0.36
N ARG A 954 -6.33 21.67 -1.27
CA ARG A 954 -6.08 21.43 -2.70
C ARG A 954 -4.98 22.36 -3.22
N LYS A 955 -3.88 21.77 -3.66
CA LYS A 955 -2.86 22.40 -4.51
C LYS A 955 -3.17 22.08 -5.98
N GLN A 956 -2.33 22.54 -6.89
CA GLN A 956 -2.45 22.23 -8.33
C GLN A 956 -2.37 20.71 -8.63
N HIS A 957 -1.35 20.02 -8.11
CA HIS A 957 -1.10 18.59 -8.34
C HIS A 957 -1.65 17.65 -7.24
N GLN A 958 -2.15 18.19 -6.11
CA GLN A 958 -2.50 17.41 -4.91
C GLN A 958 -3.85 17.82 -4.30
N VAL A 959 -4.67 16.83 -3.92
CA VAL A 959 -5.86 17.00 -3.06
C VAL A 959 -5.68 16.18 -1.79
N THR A 960 -5.98 16.77 -0.64
CA THR A 960 -6.06 16.11 0.67
C THR A 960 -7.44 16.36 1.25
N THR A 961 -8.14 15.31 1.66
CA THR A 961 -9.41 15.36 2.40
C THR A 961 -9.22 14.64 3.73
N VAL A 962 -9.75 15.19 4.82
CA VAL A 962 -9.71 14.58 6.17
C VAL A 962 -11.12 14.64 6.75
N VAL A 963 -11.56 13.55 7.39
CA VAL A 963 -12.86 13.46 8.06
C VAL A 963 -12.66 12.95 9.49
N ALA A 964 -13.21 13.69 10.46
CA ALA A 964 -13.04 13.49 11.90
C ALA A 964 -11.57 13.18 12.31
N PRO A 965 -10.62 14.14 12.19
CA PRO A 965 -9.20 13.90 12.48
C PRO A 965 -9.01 13.29 13.89
N PRO A 966 -8.24 12.19 14.06
CA PRO A 966 -7.39 11.52 13.07
C PRO A 966 -8.04 10.37 12.29
N VAL A 967 -9.34 10.08 12.51
CA VAL A 967 -10.05 8.85 12.07
C VAL A 967 -9.87 8.59 10.57
N PHE A 968 -10.35 9.46 9.68
CA PHE A 968 -10.29 9.21 8.23
C PHE A 968 -9.48 10.28 7.49
N GLY A 969 -8.69 9.84 6.50
CA GLY A 969 -8.00 10.75 5.59
C GLY A 969 -7.68 10.15 4.24
N HIS A 970 -7.62 11.01 3.23
CA HIS A 970 -7.35 10.66 1.85
C HIS A 970 -6.49 11.74 1.18
N ILE A 971 -5.28 11.37 0.76
CA ILE A 971 -4.36 12.22 0.00
C ILE A 971 -4.21 11.62 -1.40
N HIS A 972 -4.41 12.45 -2.43
CA HIS A 972 -4.23 12.10 -3.82
C HIS A 972 -3.42 13.18 -4.52
N ALA A 973 -2.13 12.91 -4.72
CA ALA A 973 -1.32 13.57 -5.74
C ALA A 973 -1.57 12.87 -7.09
N TYR A 974 -1.55 13.64 -8.18
CA TYR A 974 -1.65 13.12 -9.54
C TYR A 974 -0.35 12.44 -9.96
N ALA A 975 -0.42 11.26 -10.59
CA ALA A 975 0.69 10.36 -10.96
C ALA A 975 1.63 9.87 -9.82
N GLU A 976 1.86 10.66 -8.78
CA GLU A 976 2.79 10.35 -7.68
C GLU A 976 2.22 9.35 -6.67
N ARG A 977 1.15 9.71 -5.95
CA ARG A 977 0.74 9.04 -4.70
C ARG A 977 -0.75 9.15 -4.40
N ARG A 978 -1.37 8.03 -4.03
CA ARG A 978 -2.70 7.97 -3.41
C ARG A 978 -2.62 7.23 -2.07
N LEU A 979 -2.78 7.96 -0.98
CA LEU A 979 -2.82 7.45 0.40
C LEU A 979 -4.26 7.57 0.94
N THR A 980 -4.76 6.53 1.60
CA THR A 980 -6.06 6.53 2.31
C THR A 980 -5.90 5.83 3.66
N TRP A 981 -6.51 6.35 4.72
CA TRP A 981 -6.61 5.69 6.01
C TRP A 981 -7.99 5.88 6.64
N ALA A 982 -8.39 4.91 7.46
CA ALA A 982 -9.54 4.93 8.34
C ALA A 982 -9.11 4.23 9.64
N LEU A 983 -8.46 4.97 10.54
CA LEU A 983 -7.86 4.46 11.77
C LEU A 983 -8.93 4.11 12.82
N PRO A 984 -8.73 3.03 13.61
CA PRO A 984 -7.59 2.12 13.55
C PRO A 984 -7.63 1.15 12.35
N LEU A 985 -8.80 0.87 11.79
CA LEU A 985 -9.11 -0.31 10.96
C LEU A 985 -8.32 -0.47 9.65
N PHE A 986 -7.99 0.62 8.93
CA PHE A 986 -7.50 0.52 7.55
C PHE A 986 -6.44 1.57 7.19
N TYR A 987 -5.43 1.15 6.41
CA TYR A 987 -4.39 2.02 5.85
C TYR A 987 -3.97 1.53 4.45
N ARG A 988 -3.81 2.43 3.48
CA ARG A 988 -3.36 2.09 2.12
C ARG A 988 -2.57 3.23 1.47
N ASP A 989 -1.27 3.01 1.21
CA ASP A 989 -0.37 3.96 0.54
C ASP A 989 0.04 3.43 -0.84
N ASN A 990 -0.42 4.05 -1.92
CA ASN A 990 -0.14 3.66 -3.30
C ASN A 990 0.69 4.75 -4.01
N ARG A 991 2.01 4.59 -4.03
CA ARG A 991 2.99 5.45 -4.71
C ARG A 991 3.15 4.96 -6.14
N MET A 992 2.39 5.57 -7.04
CA MET A 992 2.29 5.19 -8.44
C MET A 992 3.59 5.49 -9.20
N GLY A 993 4.24 6.63 -8.95
CA GLY A 993 5.55 6.96 -9.55
C GLY A 993 6.66 5.97 -9.19
N ASP A 994 6.63 5.41 -7.98
CA ASP A 994 7.59 4.39 -7.51
C ASP A 994 7.22 2.94 -7.94
N GLY A 995 6.00 2.72 -8.44
CA GLY A 995 5.41 1.37 -8.56
C GLY A 995 5.19 0.64 -7.22
N LYS A 996 5.12 1.37 -6.08
CA LYS A 996 5.05 0.81 -4.72
C LYS A 996 3.65 0.96 -4.11
N ALA A 997 3.09 -0.13 -3.58
CA ALA A 997 1.75 -0.14 -2.98
C ALA A 997 1.73 -0.90 -1.66
N THR A 998 1.27 -0.25 -0.58
CA THR A 998 1.08 -0.86 0.75
C THR A 998 -0.39 -0.82 1.13
N THR A 999 -0.92 -1.90 1.69
CA THR A 999 -2.28 -1.99 2.26
C THR A 999 -2.21 -2.74 3.60
N VAL A 1000 -2.88 -2.25 4.62
CA VAL A 1000 -2.98 -2.87 5.95
C VAL A 1000 -4.43 -2.77 6.43
N VAL A 1001 -4.94 -3.89 6.95
CA VAL A 1001 -6.20 -4.00 7.69
C VAL A 1001 -5.82 -4.39 9.11
N PHE A 1002 -6.15 -3.53 10.07
CA PHE A 1002 -5.84 -3.75 11.49
C PHE A 1002 -6.88 -4.67 12.15
N PRO A 1003 -6.50 -5.44 13.19
CA PRO A 1003 -5.15 -5.59 13.75
C PRO A 1003 -4.34 -6.67 13.02
N ALA A 1004 -3.57 -6.26 11.99
CA ALA A 1004 -2.76 -7.13 11.13
C ALA A 1004 -3.46 -8.33 10.44
N LEU A 1005 -4.80 -8.38 10.42
CA LEU A 1005 -5.59 -9.40 9.74
C LEU A 1005 -5.23 -9.53 8.25
N TYR A 1006 -4.86 -8.41 7.60
CA TYR A 1006 -4.27 -8.42 6.27
C TYR A 1006 -3.20 -7.33 6.13
N MET A 1007 -2.03 -7.68 5.59
CA MET A 1007 -0.95 -6.75 5.27
C MET A 1007 -0.36 -7.11 3.90
N GLN A 1008 -0.33 -6.17 2.96
CA GLN A 1008 0.30 -6.33 1.65
C GLN A 1008 1.26 -5.18 1.38
N HIS A 1009 2.46 -5.49 0.90
CA HIS A 1009 3.45 -4.53 0.42
C HIS A 1009 4.02 -5.00 -0.92
N ARG A 1010 3.73 -4.25 -1.99
CA ARG A 1010 4.14 -4.50 -3.37
C ARG A 1010 5.11 -3.41 -3.83
N THR A 1011 6.08 -3.84 -4.62
CA THR A 1011 7.01 -3.06 -5.44
C THR A 1011 7.04 -3.73 -6.84
N PRO A 1012 7.76 -3.21 -7.84
CA PRO A 1012 7.88 -3.89 -9.14
C PRO A 1012 8.48 -5.31 -9.01
N GLU A 1013 9.66 -5.40 -8.39
CA GLU A 1013 10.39 -6.65 -8.11
C GLU A 1013 9.70 -7.57 -7.09
N ARG A 1014 9.22 -7.00 -5.98
CA ARG A 1014 8.93 -7.72 -4.74
C ARG A 1014 7.48 -7.56 -4.30
N THR A 1015 6.84 -8.66 -3.93
CA THR A 1015 5.48 -8.67 -3.38
C THR A 1015 5.49 -9.41 -2.04
N THR A 1016 5.00 -8.79 -0.98
CA THR A 1016 4.70 -9.43 0.30
C THR A 1016 3.20 -9.30 0.55
N ALA A 1017 2.54 -10.39 0.95
CA ALA A 1017 1.15 -10.41 1.37
C ALA A 1017 1.00 -11.38 2.54
N VAL A 1018 0.32 -10.95 3.60
CA VAL A 1018 0.13 -11.69 4.84
C VAL A 1018 -1.34 -11.55 5.22
N GLN A 1019 -2.01 -12.67 5.47
CA GLN A 1019 -3.31 -12.76 6.09
C GLN A 1019 -3.13 -13.54 7.38
N PHE A 1020 -3.12 -12.86 8.52
CA PHE A 1020 -2.81 -13.50 9.80
C PHE A 1020 -4.04 -14.26 10.34
N PRO A 1021 -3.91 -15.50 10.87
CA PRO A 1021 -2.74 -16.37 10.91
C PRO A 1021 -2.75 -17.45 9.80
N THR A 1022 -3.44 -17.22 8.68
CA THR A 1022 -3.75 -18.25 7.68
C THR A 1022 -2.78 -18.36 6.51
N VAL A 1023 -2.27 -17.25 5.96
CA VAL A 1023 -1.43 -17.26 4.75
C VAL A 1023 -0.34 -16.17 4.78
N TRP A 1024 0.91 -16.55 4.54
CA TRP A 1024 2.01 -15.61 4.24
C TRP A 1024 2.54 -15.92 2.83
N HIS A 1025 2.71 -14.90 2.01
CA HIS A 1025 3.22 -15.01 0.66
C HIS A 1025 4.28 -13.93 0.41
N PHE A 1026 5.47 -14.35 0.00
CA PHE A 1026 6.61 -13.50 -0.33
C PHE A 1026 7.10 -13.81 -1.74
N ARG A 1027 7.36 -12.80 -2.54
CA ARG A 1027 7.91 -12.87 -3.90
C ARG A 1027 9.01 -11.82 -4.04
N ARG A 1028 10.13 -12.19 -4.61
CA ARG A 1028 11.28 -11.34 -4.98
C ARG A 1028 11.90 -11.90 -6.28
N PRO A 1029 12.82 -11.20 -6.96
CA PRO A 1029 13.52 -11.77 -8.11
C PRO A 1029 14.15 -13.13 -7.76
N GLY A 1030 13.87 -14.16 -8.57
CA GLY A 1030 14.34 -15.52 -8.36
C GLY A 1030 13.81 -16.26 -7.12
N THR A 1031 12.94 -15.68 -6.28
CA THR A 1031 12.43 -16.36 -5.07
C THR A 1031 10.95 -16.13 -4.80
N ARG A 1032 10.20 -17.18 -4.48
CA ARG A 1032 8.80 -17.15 -4.07
C ARG A 1032 8.59 -18.08 -2.89
N THR A 1033 7.76 -17.68 -1.94
CA THR A 1033 7.45 -18.44 -0.74
C THR A 1033 5.98 -18.26 -0.43
N THR A 1034 5.27 -19.36 -0.17
CA THR A 1034 3.88 -19.35 0.28
C THR A 1034 3.77 -20.29 1.48
N ILE A 1035 3.15 -19.84 2.56
CA ILE A 1035 3.01 -20.56 3.83
C ILE A 1035 1.54 -20.49 4.21
N GLY A 1036 0.86 -21.62 4.30
CA GLY A 1036 -0.52 -21.72 4.78
C GLY A 1036 -0.55 -22.19 6.23
N GLY A 1037 -0.45 -21.26 7.19
CA GLY A 1037 -0.41 -21.56 8.61
C GLY A 1037 0.71 -22.53 8.97
N PHE A 1038 0.39 -23.49 9.84
CA PHE A 1038 1.24 -24.65 10.15
C PHE A 1038 0.93 -25.86 9.24
N VAL A 1039 0.11 -25.69 8.20
CA VAL A 1039 -0.42 -26.81 7.39
C VAL A 1039 0.46 -27.09 6.18
N TRP A 1040 0.92 -26.08 5.45
CA TRP A 1040 1.78 -26.28 4.28
C TRP A 1040 2.71 -25.10 3.96
N TYR A 1041 3.80 -25.41 3.28
CA TYR A 1041 4.84 -24.46 2.84
C TYR A 1041 5.22 -24.78 1.39
N ASP A 1042 5.47 -23.78 0.57
CA ASP A 1042 5.89 -23.89 -0.84
C ASP A 1042 6.96 -22.83 -1.13
N LEU A 1043 8.20 -23.29 -1.29
CA LEU A 1043 9.44 -22.53 -1.18
C LEU A 1043 10.25 -22.67 -2.48
N GLU A 1044 10.15 -21.67 -3.35
CA GLU A 1044 10.77 -21.61 -4.68
C GLU A 1044 11.96 -20.62 -4.64
N ARG A 1045 13.16 -21.06 -4.99
CA ARG A 1045 14.41 -20.28 -4.91
C ARG A 1045 15.40 -20.70 -6.00
N HIS A 1046 15.63 -19.82 -6.97
CA HIS A 1046 16.53 -20.01 -8.12
C HIS A 1046 16.30 -21.36 -8.81
N GLY A 1047 15.09 -21.56 -9.35
CA GLY A 1047 14.64 -22.82 -9.97
C GLY A 1047 14.22 -23.92 -8.97
N ASN A 1048 14.87 -24.01 -7.81
CA ASN A 1048 14.60 -25.06 -6.82
C ASN A 1048 13.29 -24.80 -6.05
N ARG A 1049 12.32 -25.71 -6.12
CA ARG A 1049 11.02 -25.64 -5.43
C ARG A 1049 10.88 -26.73 -4.37
N THR A 1050 10.58 -26.34 -3.13
CA THR A 1050 10.41 -27.25 -1.98
C THR A 1050 9.02 -27.08 -1.37
N GLN A 1051 8.21 -28.14 -1.42
CA GLN A 1051 6.86 -28.21 -0.85
C GLN A 1051 6.88 -29.06 0.42
N VAL A 1052 6.34 -28.55 1.53
CA VAL A 1052 6.32 -29.22 2.83
C VAL A 1052 4.91 -29.24 3.41
N VAL A 1053 4.48 -30.40 3.90
CA VAL A 1053 3.37 -30.57 4.84
C VAL A 1053 3.99 -31.21 6.09
N PRO A 1054 4.05 -30.51 7.24
CA PRO A 1054 4.76 -31.02 8.43
C PRO A 1054 4.34 -32.43 8.83
N ALA A 1055 5.33 -33.27 9.14
CA ALA A 1055 5.15 -34.69 9.48
C ALA A 1055 4.38 -35.54 8.45
N VAL A 1056 4.23 -35.10 7.18
CA VAL A 1056 3.54 -35.87 6.14
C VAL A 1056 4.30 -35.90 4.81
N LEU A 1057 4.81 -34.76 4.34
CA LEU A 1057 5.40 -34.62 3.00
C LEU A 1057 6.55 -33.60 2.98
N VAL A 1058 7.65 -33.94 2.32
CA VAL A 1058 8.68 -33.00 1.85
C VAL A 1058 9.02 -33.36 0.40
N ARG A 1059 8.55 -32.57 -0.56
CA ARG A 1059 8.90 -32.70 -1.98
C ARG A 1059 9.88 -31.58 -2.35
N ARG A 1060 11.08 -31.93 -2.79
CA ARG A 1060 12.08 -30.99 -3.32
C ARG A 1060 12.29 -31.28 -4.81
N SER A 1061 12.13 -30.26 -5.63
CA SER A 1061 12.26 -30.29 -7.08
C SER A 1061 13.34 -29.29 -7.46
N THR A 1062 14.36 -29.73 -8.17
CA THR A 1062 15.41 -28.91 -8.79
C THR A 1062 15.26 -28.99 -10.31
N PRO A 1063 16.00 -28.19 -11.11
CA PRO A 1063 16.03 -28.36 -12.57
C PRO A 1063 16.50 -29.76 -13.02
N GLU A 1064 17.32 -30.43 -12.20
CA GLU A 1064 17.98 -31.71 -12.49
C GLU A 1064 17.23 -32.92 -11.94
N GLN A 1065 16.51 -32.80 -10.81
CA GLN A 1065 15.96 -33.95 -10.10
C GLN A 1065 14.78 -33.57 -9.20
N THR A 1066 13.85 -34.51 -8.97
CA THR A 1066 12.75 -34.31 -8.00
C THR A 1066 12.68 -35.41 -6.95
N THR A 1067 13.17 -35.10 -5.74
CA THR A 1067 13.07 -35.91 -4.53
C THR A 1067 11.70 -35.72 -3.86
N THR A 1068 11.00 -36.80 -3.55
CA THR A 1068 9.75 -36.78 -2.78
C THR A 1068 9.87 -37.69 -1.56
N VAL A 1069 9.86 -37.10 -0.36
CA VAL A 1069 9.84 -37.78 0.93
C VAL A 1069 8.43 -37.71 1.52
N ILE A 1070 7.89 -38.85 1.97
CA ILE A 1070 6.55 -38.99 2.56
C ILE A 1070 6.67 -39.74 3.89
N GLY A 1071 6.04 -39.30 4.97
CA GLY A 1071 5.82 -40.16 6.16
C GLY A 1071 5.93 -39.47 7.54
N PRO A 1072 5.36 -40.10 8.60
CA PRO A 1072 5.13 -39.50 9.91
C PRO A 1072 6.36 -39.49 10.85
N GLY A 1073 7.55 -39.15 10.34
CA GLY A 1073 8.78 -38.92 11.12
C GLY A 1073 9.44 -40.18 11.70
N LEU A 1074 8.67 -41.08 12.31
CA LEU A 1074 9.11 -42.41 12.72
C LEU A 1074 9.46 -43.30 11.51
N ALA A 1075 8.75 -43.13 10.40
CA ALA A 1075 9.03 -43.79 9.13
C ALA A 1075 8.82 -42.83 7.95
N TRP A 1076 9.60 -43.02 6.88
CA TRP A 1076 9.45 -42.25 5.65
C TRP A 1076 9.89 -43.03 4.40
N TRP A 1077 9.24 -42.73 3.27
CA TRP A 1077 9.55 -43.21 1.93
C TRP A 1077 10.13 -42.07 1.11
N GLN A 1078 11.31 -42.25 0.55
CA GLN A 1078 11.97 -41.35 -0.40
C GLN A 1078 11.88 -41.95 -1.81
N ARG A 1079 11.39 -41.16 -2.76
CA ARG A 1079 11.39 -41.50 -4.18
C ARG A 1079 11.98 -40.33 -4.95
N GLU A 1080 12.96 -40.61 -5.80
CA GLU A 1080 13.38 -39.69 -6.85
C GLU A 1080 12.62 -39.94 -8.16
N THR A 1081 12.64 -38.92 -9.01
CA THR A 1081 12.27 -38.96 -10.42
C THR A 1081 13.27 -38.09 -11.16
N LEU A 1082 13.93 -38.73 -12.12
CA LEU A 1082 15.00 -38.21 -12.96
C LEU A 1082 14.45 -37.30 -14.07
N THR A 1083 15.34 -36.61 -14.77
CA THR A 1083 15.06 -35.87 -16.01
C THR A 1083 14.86 -36.80 -17.21
N ASP A 1084 14.30 -36.26 -18.29
CA ASP A 1084 14.11 -37.00 -19.55
C ASP A 1084 15.46 -37.46 -20.14
N ALA A 1085 16.53 -36.66 -20.03
CA ALA A 1085 17.88 -37.02 -20.48
C ALA A 1085 18.50 -38.17 -19.67
N GLU A 1086 18.29 -38.23 -18.35
CA GLU A 1086 18.73 -39.35 -17.51
C GLU A 1086 17.88 -40.61 -17.75
N ALA A 1087 16.60 -40.45 -18.10
CA ALA A 1087 15.72 -41.55 -18.49
C ALA A 1087 16.07 -42.12 -19.88
N GLU A 1088 16.47 -41.28 -20.83
CA GLU A 1088 17.05 -41.67 -22.12
C GLU A 1088 18.42 -42.35 -21.94
N ALA A 1089 19.23 -41.90 -20.99
CA ALA A 1089 20.46 -42.58 -20.57
C ALA A 1089 20.22 -43.89 -19.78
N GLY A 1090 18.96 -44.30 -19.58
CA GLY A 1090 18.60 -45.59 -18.99
C GLY A 1090 18.80 -45.70 -17.47
N VAL A 1091 18.99 -44.60 -16.76
CA VAL A 1091 19.18 -44.59 -15.30
C VAL A 1091 17.86 -44.93 -14.59
N GLU A 1092 17.87 -45.89 -13.65
CA GLU A 1092 16.67 -46.20 -12.85
C GLU A 1092 16.54 -45.25 -11.64
N PRO A 1093 15.37 -44.62 -11.41
CA PRO A 1093 15.22 -43.62 -10.36
C PRO A 1093 15.23 -44.23 -8.96
N GLU A 1094 16.09 -43.69 -8.08
CA GLU A 1094 16.26 -44.13 -6.68
C GLU A 1094 14.93 -44.18 -5.91
N ARG A 1095 14.79 -45.23 -5.10
CA ARG A 1095 13.65 -45.42 -4.18
C ARG A 1095 14.16 -46.04 -2.91
N SER A 1096 13.95 -45.38 -1.78
CA SER A 1096 14.26 -45.94 -0.46
C SER A 1096 13.15 -45.68 0.55
N TRP A 1097 13.19 -46.43 1.64
CA TRP A 1097 12.33 -46.23 2.80
C TRP A 1097 13.15 -46.41 4.07
N ARG A 1098 12.72 -45.77 5.15
CA ARG A 1098 13.30 -45.87 6.48
C ARG A 1098 12.20 -45.93 7.53
N ALA A 1099 12.47 -46.61 8.64
CA ALA A 1099 11.57 -46.77 9.77
C ALA A 1099 12.35 -46.74 11.10
N LEU A 1100 11.62 -46.48 12.18
CA LEU A 1100 12.12 -46.23 13.54
C LEU A 1100 13.34 -45.29 13.53
N LEU A 1101 13.12 -44.06 13.07
CA LEU A 1101 14.15 -43.00 12.96
C LEU A 1101 15.36 -43.34 12.06
N GLY A 1102 15.26 -44.39 11.24
CA GLY A 1102 16.35 -44.87 10.39
C GLY A 1102 17.12 -46.08 10.95
N LEU A 1103 16.66 -46.65 12.07
CA LEU A 1103 17.15 -47.95 12.56
C LEU A 1103 16.85 -49.10 11.59
N PHE A 1104 15.81 -48.96 10.75
CA PHE A 1104 15.50 -49.89 9.67
C PHE A 1104 15.25 -49.15 8.36
N GLY A 1105 15.41 -49.84 7.24
CA GLY A 1105 15.13 -49.31 5.91
C GLY A 1105 15.51 -50.25 4.78
N GLY A 1106 15.43 -49.73 3.56
CA GLY A 1106 15.89 -50.42 2.36
C GLY A 1106 15.55 -49.62 1.10
N GLY A 1107 16.09 -50.02 -0.05
CA GLY A 1107 15.86 -49.30 -1.30
C GLY A 1107 16.45 -49.97 -2.53
N ARG A 1108 16.46 -49.22 -3.62
CA ARG A 1108 17.24 -49.47 -4.83
C ARG A 1108 18.04 -48.21 -5.15
N ASP A 1109 19.35 -48.38 -5.29
CA ASP A 1109 20.31 -47.40 -5.79
C ASP A 1109 20.99 -47.95 -7.06
N GLU A 1110 21.92 -47.19 -7.64
CA GLU A 1110 22.68 -47.59 -8.84
C GLU A 1110 23.40 -48.95 -8.69
N THR A 1111 23.77 -49.32 -7.46
CA THR A 1111 24.49 -50.57 -7.17
C THR A 1111 23.56 -51.78 -6.97
N GLY A 1112 22.25 -51.56 -6.97
CA GLY A 1112 21.22 -52.60 -6.88
C GLY A 1112 20.24 -52.38 -5.74
N ARG A 1113 19.65 -53.46 -5.23
CA ARG A 1113 18.73 -53.40 -4.08
C ARG A 1113 19.54 -53.48 -2.77
N TYR A 1114 19.08 -52.80 -1.73
CA TYR A 1114 19.68 -52.89 -0.39
C TYR A 1114 18.63 -52.93 0.72
N ALA A 1115 18.97 -53.58 1.84
CA ALA A 1115 18.33 -53.39 3.13
C ALA A 1115 19.20 -52.49 4.02
N SER A 1116 18.64 -51.90 5.06
CA SER A 1116 19.37 -51.15 6.08
C SER A 1116 18.90 -51.55 7.47
N ILE A 1117 19.84 -51.96 8.33
CA ILE A 1117 19.58 -52.37 9.72
C ILE A 1117 20.61 -51.70 10.62
N LEU A 1118 20.14 -51.01 11.66
CA LEU A 1118 20.92 -50.14 12.55
C LEU A 1118 21.82 -49.14 11.79
N GLY A 1119 21.34 -48.66 10.63
CA GLY A 1119 22.07 -47.75 9.73
C GLY A 1119 23.10 -48.42 8.80
N ALA A 1120 23.43 -49.70 8.99
CA ALA A 1120 24.31 -50.43 8.07
C ALA A 1120 23.54 -50.86 6.81
N ARG A 1121 24.04 -50.50 5.61
CA ARG A 1121 23.49 -51.01 4.33
C ARG A 1121 23.97 -52.45 4.07
N ILE A 1122 23.06 -53.30 3.62
CA ILE A 1122 23.29 -54.69 3.22
C ILE A 1122 22.81 -54.82 1.77
N SER A 1123 23.71 -55.10 0.83
CA SER A 1123 23.36 -55.26 -0.58
C SER A 1123 22.62 -56.59 -0.83
N ILE A 1124 21.50 -56.50 -1.53
CA ILE A 1124 20.67 -57.62 -1.99
C ILE A 1124 20.97 -57.79 -3.48
N GLY A 1125 22.10 -58.43 -3.77
CA GLY A 1125 22.62 -58.57 -5.12
C GLY A 1125 21.72 -59.43 -6.02
N GLU A 1126 21.42 -58.92 -7.21
CA GLU A 1126 20.97 -59.75 -8.34
C GLU A 1126 22.24 -60.26 -9.04
N GLN A 1127 22.34 -61.57 -9.28
CA GLN A 1127 23.37 -62.10 -10.18
C GLN A 1127 23.00 -61.68 -11.61
N ARG A 1128 23.73 -60.72 -12.18
CA ARG A 1128 23.78 -60.51 -13.63
C ARG A 1128 24.95 -61.30 -14.20
N GLU A 1129 24.70 -62.02 -15.28
CA GLU A 1129 25.73 -62.63 -16.11
C GLU A 1129 26.54 -61.55 -16.83
N ALA A 1130 27.80 -61.86 -17.17
CA ALA A 1130 28.67 -60.94 -17.88
C ALA A 1130 28.32 -60.93 -19.39
N ALA A 1131 28.18 -59.74 -19.96
CA ALA A 1131 28.17 -59.56 -21.41
C ALA A 1131 29.61 -59.66 -21.98
N PRO A 1132 29.80 -60.16 -23.21
CA PRO A 1132 31.11 -60.31 -23.80
C PRO A 1132 31.66 -58.99 -24.37
N ALA A 1133 32.98 -58.86 -24.36
CA ALA A 1133 33.71 -58.02 -25.32
C ALA A 1133 34.04 -58.86 -26.57
N GLY A 1134 34.22 -58.30 -27.76
CA GLY A 1134 34.13 -56.88 -28.15
C GLY A 1134 35.03 -56.63 -29.37
N ASP A 1135 34.58 -55.79 -30.31
CA ASP A 1135 35.26 -55.60 -31.61
C ASP A 1135 35.98 -54.26 -31.75
N ARG A 1136 36.97 -54.25 -32.65
CA ARG A 1136 37.81 -53.08 -32.99
C ARG A 1136 37.14 -52.22 -34.08
N PRO A 1137 37.69 -51.02 -34.37
CA PRO A 1137 38.75 -50.97 -35.39
C PRO A 1137 40.01 -50.23 -34.93
N ALA A 1138 41.06 -50.28 -35.74
CA ALA A 1138 42.30 -49.51 -35.55
C ALA A 1138 42.85 -49.06 -36.91
N ALA A 1139 43.27 -47.80 -37.01
CA ALA A 1139 44.15 -47.27 -38.06
C ALA A 1139 44.80 -45.96 -37.58
N ASP A 1140 46.11 -45.89 -37.71
CA ASP A 1140 47.03 -44.75 -37.48
C ASP A 1140 47.60 -44.33 -38.86
N PRO A 1141 48.59 -43.42 -39.01
CA PRO A 1141 48.90 -42.18 -38.29
C PRO A 1141 49.22 -40.98 -39.23
N THR A 1142 49.39 -39.77 -38.68
CA THR A 1142 50.36 -38.70 -39.07
C THR A 1142 50.09 -37.46 -38.18
N GLY A 1143 51.04 -36.69 -37.64
CA GLY A 1143 52.51 -36.68 -37.78
C GLY A 1143 52.97 -35.59 -38.75
N ALA A 1144 53.46 -34.41 -38.33
CA ALA A 1144 53.72 -33.86 -36.98
C ALA A 1144 53.22 -32.38 -36.90
N SER A 1145 53.71 -31.37 -36.15
CA SER A 1145 54.93 -31.14 -35.34
C SER A 1145 54.73 -29.99 -34.31
N ALA A 1146 55.83 -29.41 -33.78
CA ALA A 1146 55.94 -28.22 -32.92
C ALA A 1146 57.27 -27.48 -33.30
N PRO A 1147 57.60 -26.23 -32.87
CA PRO A 1147 57.09 -25.49 -31.70
C PRO A 1147 56.92 -23.94 -31.85
N GLU A 1148 56.75 -23.27 -30.70
CA GLU A 1148 56.91 -21.82 -30.40
C GLU A 1148 55.84 -20.80 -30.88
N ALA A 1149 55.93 -19.57 -30.34
CA ALA A 1149 54.83 -18.58 -30.21
C ALA A 1149 55.28 -17.15 -30.63
N PRO A 1150 54.37 -16.17 -30.79
CA PRO A 1150 53.93 -15.37 -29.63
C PRO A 1150 52.45 -14.86 -29.63
N VAL A 1151 52.14 -14.10 -28.57
CA VAL A 1151 50.86 -13.46 -28.14
C VAL A 1151 50.63 -12.13 -28.93
N PRO A 1152 49.40 -11.67 -29.32
CA PRO A 1152 48.38 -11.22 -28.35
C PRO A 1152 46.85 -11.23 -28.68
N ALA A 1153 46.05 -11.41 -27.60
CA ALA A 1153 44.80 -10.66 -27.26
C ALA A 1153 43.50 -10.79 -28.12
N PRO A 1154 42.30 -10.41 -27.58
CA PRO A 1154 41.83 -10.45 -26.18
C PRO A 1154 40.39 -11.03 -26.01
N GLU A 1155 39.87 -10.89 -24.78
CA GLU A 1155 38.50 -11.19 -24.30
C GLU A 1155 37.35 -10.48 -25.07
N PRO A 1156 36.10 -10.93 -24.87
CA PRO A 1156 34.89 -10.11 -24.95
C PRO A 1156 34.40 -9.66 -23.54
N PRO A 1157 34.78 -8.47 -23.03
CA PRO A 1157 34.35 -7.99 -21.73
C PRO A 1157 33.09 -7.10 -21.78
N ALA A 1158 32.26 -7.24 -20.75
CA ALA A 1158 31.30 -6.30 -20.15
C ALA A 1158 30.55 -5.23 -21.01
N SER A 1159 29.24 -5.13 -20.79
CA SER A 1159 28.52 -3.85 -20.90
C SER A 1159 27.92 -3.44 -19.55
N VAL A 1160 28.08 -2.15 -19.20
CA VAL A 1160 27.69 -1.55 -17.92
C VAL A 1160 26.42 -0.70 -18.09
N ALA A 1161 25.70 -0.46 -17.00
CA ALA A 1161 24.41 0.23 -17.02
C ALA A 1161 24.49 1.71 -17.50
N PRO A 1162 23.45 2.22 -18.20
CA PRO A 1162 23.27 3.65 -18.44
C PRO A 1162 22.70 4.37 -17.20
N ALA A 1163 23.05 5.65 -17.05
CA ALA A 1163 22.66 6.50 -15.92
C ALA A 1163 21.35 7.28 -16.17
N ALA A 1164 20.95 8.09 -15.18
CA ALA A 1164 19.74 8.92 -15.24
C ALA A 1164 19.90 10.16 -16.16
N PRO A 1165 18.81 10.67 -16.77
CA PRO A 1165 18.86 11.88 -17.60
C PRO A 1165 18.88 13.15 -16.75
N THR A 1166 19.90 13.99 -16.96
CA THR A 1166 19.98 15.37 -16.45
C THR A 1166 19.18 16.31 -17.37
N ALA A 1167 18.67 17.43 -16.84
CA ALA A 1167 17.93 18.42 -17.62
C ALA A 1167 18.85 19.44 -18.33
N PRO A 1168 18.52 19.89 -19.55
CA PRO A 1168 19.14 21.07 -20.17
C PRO A 1168 18.55 22.38 -19.62
N ALA A 1169 19.31 23.47 -19.72
CA ALA A 1169 18.93 24.81 -19.25
C ALA A 1169 18.47 25.74 -20.39
N VAL A 1170 17.91 26.90 -20.01
CA VAL A 1170 17.25 27.88 -20.87
C VAL A 1170 18.24 28.79 -21.61
N PRO A 1171 17.94 29.16 -22.86
CA PRO A 1171 18.02 30.57 -23.27
C PRO A 1171 16.68 31.11 -23.84
N THR A 1172 16.52 32.44 -23.80
CA THR A 1172 15.39 33.25 -24.31
C THR A 1172 15.86 34.70 -24.49
N PRO A 1173 15.20 35.57 -25.29
CA PRO A 1173 14.08 35.35 -26.24
C PRO A 1173 14.34 35.93 -27.66
N GLU A 1174 13.43 35.73 -28.63
CA GLU A 1174 12.60 36.80 -29.25
C GLU A 1174 11.77 36.37 -30.50
N SER A 1175 10.77 37.21 -30.78
CA SER A 1175 9.87 37.37 -31.94
C SER A 1175 10.13 36.64 -33.28
N THR A 1176 9.12 35.90 -33.78
CA THR A 1176 8.29 36.27 -34.97
C THR A 1176 7.20 35.22 -35.32
N SER A 1177 6.28 35.61 -36.21
CA SER A 1177 5.24 34.83 -36.94
C SER A 1177 5.16 35.42 -38.38
N PRO A 1178 4.44 34.89 -39.39
CA PRO A 1178 3.46 33.77 -39.40
C PRO A 1178 3.60 32.79 -40.61
N SER A 1179 2.60 31.91 -40.82
CA SER A 1179 1.93 31.55 -42.10
C SER A 1179 1.45 30.08 -42.17
N ALA A 1180 0.61 29.76 -43.15
CA ALA A 1180 0.09 28.43 -43.48
C ALA A 1180 -0.12 28.33 -45.00
N PRO A 1181 -0.14 27.11 -45.59
CA PRO A 1181 -1.38 26.66 -46.24
C PRO A 1181 -1.64 25.13 -46.16
N ALA A 1182 -2.66 24.66 -46.89
CA ALA A 1182 -3.06 23.26 -47.16
C ALA A 1182 -3.35 23.14 -48.70
N PRO A 1183 -4.01 22.10 -49.31
CA PRO A 1183 -4.51 20.78 -48.82
C PRO A 1183 -4.34 19.57 -49.80
N THR A 1184 -4.71 18.33 -49.37
CA THR A 1184 -5.23 17.14 -50.18
C THR A 1184 -4.42 16.60 -51.41
N PRO A 1185 -4.70 15.40 -52.04
CA PRO A 1185 -5.94 14.58 -52.06
C PRO A 1185 -5.82 13.02 -51.97
N THR A 1186 -6.99 12.35 -51.97
CA THR A 1186 -7.27 10.90 -52.24
C THR A 1186 -7.59 10.67 -53.74
N PRO A 1187 -7.57 9.44 -54.34
CA PRO A 1187 -8.57 8.34 -54.14
C PRO A 1187 -7.93 6.92 -54.39
N PRO A 1188 -8.57 5.81 -54.89
CA PRO A 1188 -10.00 5.44 -55.13
C PRO A 1188 -10.42 4.02 -54.62
N ALA A 1189 -11.62 3.52 -55.02
CA ALA A 1189 -12.13 2.15 -54.80
C ALA A 1189 -13.23 1.73 -55.84
N PRO A 1190 -13.44 0.41 -56.10
CA PRO A 1190 -14.76 -0.20 -56.39
C PRO A 1190 -14.98 -1.55 -55.64
N SER A 1191 -16.17 -1.98 -55.13
CA SER A 1191 -17.50 -2.35 -55.73
C SER A 1191 -17.56 -3.76 -56.37
N PRO A 1192 -18.70 -4.51 -56.43
CA PRO A 1192 -19.94 -4.58 -55.60
C PRO A 1192 -20.45 -6.04 -55.27
N THR A 1193 -21.68 -6.21 -54.72
CA THR A 1193 -22.36 -7.47 -54.27
C THR A 1193 -23.37 -8.07 -55.28
N PRO A 1194 -23.94 -9.31 -55.13
CA PRO A 1194 -25.08 -9.70 -54.23
C PRO A 1194 -24.90 -11.13 -53.58
N ALA A 1195 -25.87 -11.97 -53.10
CA ALA A 1195 -27.35 -12.07 -53.11
C ALA A 1195 -27.96 -12.98 -51.97
N ALA A 1196 -29.27 -13.32 -52.09
CA ALA A 1196 -30.18 -14.36 -51.51
C ALA A 1196 -29.60 -15.56 -50.67
N LEU A 1197 -30.18 -16.11 -49.57
CA LEU A 1197 -31.56 -16.37 -48.99
C LEU A 1197 -31.91 -17.88 -49.02
N PRO A 1198 -32.85 -18.43 -48.20
CA PRO A 1198 -33.63 -17.92 -47.04
C PRO A 1198 -33.13 -18.57 -45.69
N THR A 1199 -33.82 -18.86 -44.56
CA THR A 1199 -35.23 -18.91 -44.07
C THR A 1199 -35.36 -18.33 -42.62
N ALA A 1200 -36.23 -18.85 -41.72
CA ALA A 1200 -36.59 -18.24 -40.41
C ALA A 1200 -37.07 -19.26 -39.30
N PRO A 1201 -38.00 -18.95 -38.36
CA PRO A 1201 -37.77 -18.57 -36.94
C PRO A 1201 -38.48 -19.55 -35.95
N PRO A 1202 -38.96 -19.21 -34.71
CA PRO A 1202 -38.71 -18.09 -33.79
C PRO A 1202 -38.30 -18.55 -32.35
N ALA A 1203 -38.38 -17.66 -31.35
CA ALA A 1203 -38.32 -18.00 -29.92
C ALA A 1203 -39.73 -18.12 -29.29
N PRO A 1204 -39.84 -18.74 -28.10
CA PRO A 1204 -40.63 -18.12 -27.04
C PRO A 1204 -39.95 -18.11 -25.66
N ALA A 1205 -40.55 -17.35 -24.74
CA ALA A 1205 -40.29 -17.27 -23.29
C ALA A 1205 -41.68 -17.21 -22.58
N PRO A 1206 -41.82 -17.09 -21.24
CA PRO A 1206 -40.84 -17.02 -20.16
C PRO A 1206 -41.18 -17.99 -18.99
N THR A 1207 -40.90 -17.56 -17.74
CA THR A 1207 -41.38 -18.11 -16.44
C THR A 1207 -41.03 -19.55 -16.06
N HIS A 1208 -40.01 -19.69 -15.20
CA HIS A 1208 -40.28 -19.90 -13.77
C HIS A 1208 -39.18 -19.27 -12.88
#